data_AF-A0A8D8J5U4-F1
#
_entry.id   AF-A0A8D8J5U4-F1
#
_cell.length_a   1.000
_cell.length_b   1.000
_cell.length_c   1.000
_cell.angle_alpha   90.00
_cell.angle_beta   90.00
_cell.angle_gamma   90.00
#
_symmetry.space_group_name_H-M   'P 1'
#
loop_
_entity.id
_entity.type
_entity.pdbx_description
1 polymer ?
#
loop_
_entity_poly.entity_id
_entity_poly.type
_entity_poly.pdbx_seq_one_letter_code
_entity_poly.pdbx_strand_id
1 'polypeptide(L)'
;MFCGAAAKLNSLAGVLRLRSGPVDNVNKFSEWKSARSSNSGSNATGGGGGKRKKGIFQHQQRSSANCCHQLRWFDQYLPLQQKQRQLGQRVIVSHGEQVCSISTHSTMTTGNDGAGPSGTGTPPKHTNRLINEKSPYLLQHAHNPVDWYPWGEEAIARARAENKLIFLSVGYSTCHWCHVMEKESFESEEVAEIMNENFVNVKVDREERPDIDKLYMTFILLINGSGGWPMSVWLTPDLAPITGGTYFPPKDRWGMPGFTTILLKLKIKWATDGEDLKETGRSIIQAIQKNVEEKHKEEPELPLTVEEKFRQAIMIYRRNFDPVWGGSMGAPKFPEVSKLNLIFHLHLLDPASKLLGVVLNTLDKMAAGGIHDHVFGGFARYSVDKKWHVPHFEKMLYDQGQLLMAYANGYKATRKPLYLEVADSIFKYICKDLRHPAGGFYSGEDADSLPAWDSKDKIEGAFYAWTFSEIKDLFNANLEKFGDLGKLNPVEVFTEHYDVQPTGNVEPSSDPHGHLLGKNILIVYGSLRETALKLDTNEEVVTKILKVGNELLHEVRDKRPRPHLDTKIICAWNGLILSGLAELSRVKDAPNRAEYLEVAAKLVAFIRENLFDAKAGKLLRSCYGDDSDKAKSLEVPIYGFIDDYAFLIKGLIDYYRASLDTSALRWARELQEIQDRLFWDDTSGAYFYSEANSANVVVRLKEDHDGAEPCGNSVAAHNLLLLGDYFAEGAFHERARKLLDYFSNVAPFGYVLPKMMSAALMEEHGRDMFIVIGPEGDQTNALVDAVRNFYNPGLVVVHLDPTKPSEHLAGKKLDNFKMIQDAPTAYICHDKVCQLPLTDPDRLAEEIKPKHLFDYTEYEN
;
A
#
# COMPACT_ATOMS: atom_id res chain seq x y z
N MET A 1 38.22 32.16 -2.81
CA MET A 1 39.71 32.10 -2.73
C MET A 1 40.16 30.74 -3.21
N PHE A 2 41.26 30.73 -3.96
CA PHE A 2 41.73 29.69 -4.89
C PHE A 2 42.13 28.33 -4.28
N CYS A 3 42.01 27.30 -5.14
CA CYS A 3 42.72 26.02 -5.29
C CYS A 3 43.92 25.65 -4.38
N GLY A 4 44.07 24.35 -4.10
CA GLY A 4 45.36 23.76 -3.71
C GLY A 4 45.43 22.25 -3.45
N ALA A 5 45.71 21.49 -4.52
CA ALA A 5 46.53 20.27 -4.55
C ALA A 5 46.02 18.91 -4.01
N ALA A 6 45.54 18.09 -4.96
CA ALA A 6 45.83 16.66 -5.00
C ALA A 6 47.24 16.39 -5.57
N ALA A 7 47.77 15.20 -5.28
CA ALA A 7 48.97 14.54 -5.84
C ALA A 7 50.31 14.69 -5.07
N LYS A 8 50.60 13.72 -4.20
CA LYS A 8 51.87 12.97 -4.14
C LYS A 8 51.82 11.97 -2.98
N LEU A 9 51.75 10.67 -3.30
CA LEU A 9 52.50 9.59 -2.62
C LEU A 9 52.16 8.27 -3.32
N ASN A 10 52.80 8.05 -4.46
CA ASN A 10 53.02 6.74 -5.04
C ASN A 10 54.51 6.68 -5.42
N SER A 11 55.32 6.05 -4.57
CA SER A 11 56.66 5.61 -4.95
C SER A 11 57.06 4.42 -4.08
N LEU A 12 56.87 3.22 -4.60
CA LEU A 12 57.90 2.18 -4.73
C LEU A 12 57.26 0.87 -5.18
N ALA A 13 57.38 0.58 -6.47
CA ALA A 13 57.13 -0.72 -7.07
C ALA A 13 58.36 -1.14 -7.88
N GLY A 14 58.70 -2.44 -7.80
CA GLY A 14 59.70 -3.15 -8.61
C GLY A 14 60.88 -3.68 -7.78
N VAL A 15 61.37 -4.93 -7.91
CA VAL A 15 61.54 -5.76 -9.11
C VAL A 15 61.94 -7.23 -8.75
N LEU A 16 61.31 -8.22 -9.42
CA LEU A 16 61.72 -9.57 -9.91
C LEU A 16 62.28 -10.75 -9.05
N ARG A 17 61.48 -11.85 -9.05
CA ARG A 17 61.66 -13.26 -9.54
C ARG A 17 62.79 -14.24 -9.05
N LEU A 18 62.29 -15.42 -8.60
CA LEU A 18 62.63 -16.84 -8.93
C LEU A 18 63.97 -17.50 -8.46
N ARG A 19 63.88 -18.53 -7.56
CA ARG A 19 64.10 -19.99 -7.82
C ARG A 19 64.40 -20.83 -6.53
N SER A 20 63.53 -21.82 -6.27
CA SER A 20 63.75 -23.25 -5.89
C SER A 20 64.94 -23.73 -5.03
N GLY A 21 64.64 -24.52 -3.98
CA GLY A 21 65.48 -25.61 -3.42
C GLY A 21 64.87 -26.27 -2.15
N PRO A 22 65.05 -27.59 -1.88
CA PRO A 22 63.99 -28.49 -1.36
C PRO A 22 64.31 -29.23 -0.03
N VAL A 23 63.39 -30.10 0.45
CA VAL A 23 63.61 -31.54 0.82
C VAL A 23 62.35 -32.17 1.50
N ASP A 24 62.01 -33.38 1.05
CA ASP A 24 60.92 -34.29 1.45
C ASP A 24 61.19 -35.12 2.74
N ASN A 25 60.12 -35.62 3.40
CA ASN A 25 59.86 -37.06 3.72
C ASN A 25 58.74 -37.22 4.80
N VAL A 26 57.60 -37.87 4.51
CA VAL A 26 57.23 -39.31 4.61
C VAL A 26 56.61 -39.75 5.95
N ASN A 27 55.37 -40.30 5.83
CA ASN A 27 54.63 -41.29 6.63
C ASN A 27 55.29 -41.92 7.87
N LYS A 28 54.49 -42.15 8.94
CA LYS A 28 54.13 -43.51 9.41
C LYS A 28 53.13 -43.57 10.59
N PHE A 29 52.33 -44.62 10.53
CA PHE A 29 51.40 -45.20 11.50
C PHE A 29 52.11 -45.94 12.67
N SER A 30 51.29 -46.41 13.63
CA SER A 30 51.52 -47.40 14.72
C SER A 30 51.93 -46.80 16.08
N GLU A 31 51.58 -47.32 17.26
CA GLU A 31 50.63 -48.32 17.78
C GLU A 31 50.78 -48.28 19.33
N TRP A 32 49.73 -48.65 20.10
CA TRP A 32 49.79 -49.30 21.44
C TRP A 32 50.37 -48.49 22.65
N LYS A 33 49.95 -48.61 23.91
CA LYS A 33 49.09 -49.56 24.66
C LYS A 33 48.88 -49.06 26.12
N SER A 34 47.74 -49.46 26.70
CA SER A 34 47.50 -49.82 28.12
C SER A 34 47.42 -48.69 29.18
N ALA A 35 46.67 -48.76 30.28
CA ALA A 35 45.88 -49.83 30.92
C ALA A 35 44.93 -49.27 32.01
N ARG A 36 43.84 -50.02 32.31
CA ARG A 36 43.12 -50.20 33.61
C ARG A 36 42.49 -48.97 34.29
N SER A 37 41.36 -49.02 35.01
CA SER A 37 40.42 -50.05 35.48
C SER A 37 39.23 -49.29 36.11
N SER A 38 37.98 -49.66 35.85
CA SER A 38 36.97 -50.16 36.81
C SER A 38 35.57 -49.90 36.24
N ASN A 39 34.47 -50.43 36.77
CA ASN A 39 33.99 -51.80 36.98
C ASN A 39 32.48 -51.62 37.32
N SER A 40 31.68 -52.66 37.14
CA SER A 40 30.24 -52.78 37.47
C SER A 40 29.25 -52.01 36.57
N GLY A 41 28.18 -52.61 36.05
CA GLY A 41 27.69 -53.99 36.17
C GLY A 41 26.45 -54.23 35.32
N SER A 42 26.29 -55.50 34.90
CA SER A 42 25.04 -56.29 34.76
C SER A 42 23.85 -55.69 33.98
N ASN A 43 23.14 -56.40 33.10
CA ASN A 43 23.11 -57.82 32.79
C ASN A 43 22.21 -58.03 31.56
N ALA A 44 22.61 -59.04 30.78
CA ALA A 44 21.78 -60.12 30.22
C ALA A 44 20.53 -59.81 29.35
N THR A 45 20.17 -60.57 28.31
CA THR A 45 20.74 -61.67 27.51
C THR A 45 19.63 -62.07 26.52
N GLY A 46 20.02 -62.56 25.34
CA GLY A 46 19.21 -63.51 24.54
C GLY A 46 18.85 -62.97 23.15
N GLY A 47 19.24 -63.55 22.02
CA GLY A 47 19.95 -64.80 21.76
C GLY A 47 19.35 -65.52 20.54
N GLY A 48 20.14 -65.63 19.46
CA GLY A 48 19.93 -66.51 18.28
C GLY A 48 19.08 -65.92 17.15
N GLY A 49 19.51 -65.73 15.89
CA GLY A 49 20.49 -66.43 15.06
C GLY A 49 19.74 -67.31 14.04
N GLY A 50 19.87 -67.24 12.71
CA GLY A 50 20.60 -66.37 11.78
C GLY A 50 20.37 -66.86 10.33
N LYS A 51 20.72 -66.04 9.33
CA LYS A 51 21.47 -66.37 8.09
C LYS A 51 21.25 -65.35 6.96
N ARG A 52 22.27 -64.51 6.79
CA ARG A 52 22.91 -64.01 5.55
C ARG A 52 22.10 -64.00 4.24
N LYS A 53 21.85 -62.78 3.72
CA LYS A 53 22.21 -62.39 2.34
C LYS A 53 22.81 -60.97 2.36
N LYS A 54 23.84 -60.79 1.52
CA LYS A 54 24.72 -59.63 1.41
C LYS A 54 23.99 -58.40 0.82
N GLY A 55 24.39 -57.20 1.23
CA GLY A 55 24.40 -56.03 0.33
C GLY A 55 23.92 -54.70 0.90
N ILE A 56 24.84 -53.97 1.54
CA ILE A 56 24.95 -52.49 1.55
C ILE A 56 23.85 -51.70 2.31
N PHE A 57 24.18 -51.35 3.56
CA PHE A 57 23.70 -50.13 4.23
C PHE A 57 24.90 -49.19 4.37
N GLN A 58 24.75 -47.93 3.94
CA GLN A 58 25.49 -46.82 4.51
C GLN A 58 24.53 -45.64 4.69
N HIS A 59 24.41 -45.24 5.95
CA HIS A 59 23.66 -44.11 6.47
C HIS A 59 24.33 -42.78 6.09
N GLN A 60 23.48 -41.75 5.97
CA GLN A 60 23.72 -40.36 6.41
C GLN A 60 25.11 -39.77 6.17
N GLN A 61 25.21 -38.93 5.14
CA GLN A 61 25.79 -37.60 5.23
C GLN A 61 25.43 -36.81 3.96
N ARG A 62 25.14 -35.51 4.12
CA ARG A 62 25.02 -34.41 3.13
C ARG A 62 23.59 -33.95 2.78
N SER A 63 23.07 -33.04 3.61
CA SER A 63 22.21 -31.94 3.16
C SER A 63 22.91 -30.60 3.42
N SER A 64 23.88 -30.27 2.56
CA SER A 64 24.52 -28.95 2.53
C SER A 64 25.10 -28.62 1.15
N ALA A 65 24.44 -29.08 0.09
CA ALA A 65 24.89 -28.91 -1.30
C ALA A 65 23.80 -28.49 -2.30
N ASN A 66 22.65 -27.96 -1.85
CA ASN A 66 21.60 -27.45 -2.74
C ASN A 66 21.48 -25.91 -2.78
N CYS A 67 22.40 -25.17 -2.16
CA CYS A 67 22.41 -23.70 -2.22
C CYS A 67 23.34 -23.11 -3.32
N CYS A 68 24.08 -23.95 -4.04
CA CYS A 68 25.07 -23.50 -5.04
C CYS A 68 24.71 -23.84 -6.50
N HIS A 69 23.48 -24.28 -6.79
CA HIS A 69 23.02 -24.55 -8.16
C HIS A 69 22.00 -23.53 -8.72
N GLN A 70 21.57 -22.54 -7.94
CA GLN A 70 20.68 -21.47 -8.41
C GLN A 70 21.39 -20.19 -8.91
N LEU A 71 22.73 -20.16 -8.90
CA LEU A 71 23.52 -18.99 -9.37
C LEU A 71 24.31 -19.24 -10.67
N ARG A 72 24.04 -20.33 -11.41
CA ARG A 72 24.69 -20.62 -12.72
C ARG A 72 23.77 -20.59 -13.92
N TRP A 73 22.52 -20.17 -13.75
CA TRP A 73 21.55 -20.07 -14.85
C TRP A 73 21.54 -18.69 -15.56
N PHE A 74 22.24 -17.69 -15.01
CA PHE A 74 22.23 -16.31 -15.52
C PHE A 74 23.37 -15.95 -16.52
N ASP A 75 24.33 -16.85 -16.79
CA ASP A 75 25.55 -16.52 -17.54
C ASP A 75 25.72 -17.22 -18.89
N GLN A 76 24.65 -17.78 -19.50
CA GLN A 76 24.76 -18.53 -20.76
C GLN A 76 23.88 -18.09 -21.94
N TYR A 77 23.23 -16.91 -21.90
CA TYR A 77 22.45 -16.42 -23.06
C TYR A 77 22.68 -14.94 -23.41
N LEU A 78 23.95 -14.49 -23.45
CA LEU A 78 24.31 -13.12 -23.83
C LEU A 78 25.00 -12.88 -25.20
N PRO A 79 25.28 -13.84 -26.11
CA PRO A 79 25.85 -13.47 -27.41
C PRO A 79 24.98 -13.86 -28.61
N LEU A 80 23.80 -13.22 -28.78
CA LEU A 80 23.11 -13.19 -30.09
C LEU A 80 22.49 -11.82 -30.46
N GLN A 81 22.56 -10.80 -29.60
CA GLN A 81 22.01 -9.46 -29.88
C GLN A 81 23.02 -8.45 -30.47
N GLN A 82 24.28 -8.82 -30.71
CA GLN A 82 25.31 -7.89 -31.21
C GLN A 82 25.60 -7.98 -32.73
N LYS A 83 24.79 -8.68 -33.53
CA LYS A 83 25.05 -8.84 -34.97
C LYS A 83 23.93 -8.44 -35.94
N GLN A 84 23.00 -7.60 -35.51
CA GLN A 84 22.00 -6.97 -36.41
C GLN A 84 21.87 -5.45 -36.17
N ARG A 85 22.95 -4.79 -35.74
CA ARG A 85 23.11 -3.33 -35.83
C ARG A 85 23.96 -2.99 -37.05
N GLN A 86 23.37 -3.06 -38.23
CA GLN A 86 23.82 -2.36 -39.45
C GLN A 86 22.83 -2.70 -40.56
N LEU A 87 21.94 -1.76 -40.92
CA LEU A 87 21.49 -1.41 -42.28
C LEU A 87 20.15 -0.66 -42.27
N GLY A 88 20.17 0.57 -42.82
CA GLY A 88 19.02 1.29 -43.40
C GLY A 88 18.08 2.00 -42.40
N GLN A 89 17.56 3.22 -42.64
CA GLN A 89 17.50 4.05 -43.83
C GLN A 89 17.32 5.52 -43.43
N ARG A 90 17.80 6.40 -44.32
CA ARG A 90 17.55 7.85 -44.36
C ARG A 90 16.10 8.12 -44.78
N VAL A 91 15.43 9.07 -44.12
CA VAL A 91 14.28 9.79 -44.71
C VAL A 91 14.48 11.28 -44.50
N ILE A 92 14.23 12.01 -45.58
CA ILE A 92 14.43 13.44 -45.80
C ILE A 92 13.25 14.20 -45.22
N VAL A 93 13.53 15.29 -44.49
CA VAL A 93 12.58 16.27 -43.98
C VAL A 93 12.21 17.24 -45.11
N SER A 94 10.92 17.45 -45.37
CA SER A 94 10.42 18.60 -46.14
C SER A 94 9.57 19.49 -45.23
N HIS A 95 10.03 20.74 -45.08
CA HIS A 95 9.33 21.81 -44.37
C HIS A 95 8.11 22.30 -45.18
N GLY A 96 7.06 22.66 -44.47
CA GLY A 96 5.92 23.42 -44.99
C GLY A 96 5.34 24.26 -43.86
N GLU A 97 5.86 25.49 -43.71
CA GLU A 97 5.27 26.55 -42.89
C GLU A 97 3.98 27.04 -43.55
N GLN A 98 2.92 27.23 -42.76
CA GLN A 98 1.98 28.32 -43.03
C GLN A 98 1.37 28.84 -41.73
N VAL A 99 1.77 30.07 -41.40
CA VAL A 99 1.25 30.94 -40.36
C VAL A 99 -0.07 31.54 -40.84
N CYS A 100 -1.08 31.57 -39.98
CA CYS A 100 -2.15 32.57 -40.04
C CYS A 100 -2.60 32.98 -38.64
N SER A 101 -2.71 34.29 -38.47
CA SER A 101 -2.83 35.04 -37.23
C SER A 101 -4.26 35.52 -36.95
N ILE A 102 -4.72 35.27 -35.72
CA ILE A 102 -5.33 36.16 -34.70
C ILE A 102 -6.62 36.98 -34.99
N SER A 103 -7.46 36.97 -33.93
CA SER A 103 -8.44 37.98 -33.45
C SER A 103 -9.92 37.70 -33.82
N THR A 104 -10.95 37.86 -32.98
CA THR A 104 -11.12 38.52 -31.66
C THR A 104 -12.45 38.10 -30.99
N HIS A 105 -12.48 38.17 -29.65
CA HIS A 105 -13.59 38.36 -28.69
C HIS A 105 -15.06 37.97 -29.01
N SER A 106 -15.66 37.19 -28.11
CA SER A 106 -16.92 37.58 -27.43
C SER A 106 -17.17 36.80 -26.14
N THR A 107 -17.45 37.56 -25.08
CA THR A 107 -18.09 37.20 -23.82
C THR A 107 -19.49 36.63 -24.04
N MET A 108 -19.88 35.55 -23.33
CA MET A 108 -21.28 35.34 -22.95
C MET A 108 -21.43 34.63 -21.60
N THR A 109 -22.41 35.16 -20.87
CA THR A 109 -22.98 34.82 -19.57
C THR A 109 -23.77 33.52 -19.56
N THR A 110 -23.84 32.95 -18.35
CA THR A 110 -24.67 31.85 -17.84
C THR A 110 -26.04 31.65 -18.48
N GLY A 111 -26.28 30.41 -18.93
CA GLY A 111 -27.58 29.88 -19.31
C GLY A 111 -27.63 28.38 -19.01
N ASN A 112 -28.59 28.00 -18.18
CA ASN A 112 -28.88 26.67 -17.66
C ASN A 112 -29.39 25.75 -18.79
N ASP A 113 -28.72 24.62 -19.04
CA ASP A 113 -29.31 23.43 -19.66
C ASP A 113 -28.48 22.19 -19.27
N GLY A 114 -29.02 21.46 -18.29
CA GLY A 114 -28.57 20.13 -17.91
C GLY A 114 -28.99 19.11 -18.95
N ALA A 115 -28.11 18.84 -19.89
CA ALA A 115 -27.98 17.59 -20.61
C ALA A 115 -26.58 17.60 -21.23
N GLY A 116 -25.71 16.67 -20.81
CA GLY A 116 -24.44 16.44 -21.50
C GLY A 116 -24.70 16.23 -23.00
N PRO A 117 -23.73 16.52 -23.88
CA PRO A 117 -23.96 16.43 -25.31
C PRO A 117 -24.40 15.01 -25.62
N SER A 118 -25.65 14.86 -26.07
CA SER A 118 -26.17 13.65 -26.67
C SER A 118 -25.35 13.41 -27.93
N GLY A 119 -24.23 12.72 -27.78
CA GLY A 119 -23.49 12.17 -28.89
C GLY A 119 -24.47 11.35 -29.71
N THR A 120 -24.57 11.66 -31.00
CA THR A 120 -25.19 10.82 -32.01
C THR A 120 -24.38 9.55 -32.18
N GLY A 121 -24.33 8.73 -31.13
CA GLY A 121 -23.67 7.43 -31.09
C GLY A 121 -24.65 6.37 -31.55
N THR A 122 -24.23 5.53 -32.49
CA THR A 122 -24.90 4.27 -32.79
C THR A 122 -25.08 3.49 -31.47
N PRO A 123 -26.27 2.90 -31.20
CA PRO A 123 -26.46 2.10 -29.99
C PRO A 123 -25.39 1.00 -29.89
N PRO A 124 -24.91 0.68 -28.68
CA PRO A 124 -23.87 -0.31 -28.51
C PRO A 124 -24.30 -1.64 -29.11
N LYS A 125 -23.39 -2.29 -29.85
CA LYS A 125 -23.68 -3.53 -30.58
C LYS A 125 -24.06 -4.67 -29.63
N HIS A 126 -23.47 -4.69 -28.44
CA HIS A 126 -23.68 -5.69 -27.40
C HIS A 126 -24.05 -5.03 -26.08
N THR A 127 -24.81 -5.73 -25.26
CA THR A 127 -25.08 -5.35 -23.87
C THR A 127 -25.28 -6.63 -23.07
N ASN A 128 -24.52 -6.78 -22.00
CA ASN A 128 -24.57 -7.94 -21.10
C ASN A 128 -25.16 -7.55 -19.73
N ARG A 129 -25.12 -8.46 -18.76
CA ARG A 129 -25.80 -8.30 -17.46
C ARG A 129 -25.18 -7.22 -16.57
N LEU A 130 -23.91 -6.87 -16.79
CA LEU A 130 -23.19 -5.89 -15.97
C LEU A 130 -23.77 -4.47 -16.07
N ILE A 131 -24.64 -4.20 -17.06
CA ILE A 131 -25.34 -2.91 -17.18
C ILE A 131 -26.21 -2.58 -15.96
N ASN A 132 -26.57 -3.58 -15.15
CA ASN A 132 -27.38 -3.40 -13.95
C ASN A 132 -26.54 -3.17 -12.68
N GLU A 133 -25.21 -3.27 -12.78
CA GLU A 133 -24.30 -3.06 -11.65
C GLU A 133 -24.11 -1.57 -11.33
N LYS A 134 -23.49 -1.28 -10.18
CA LYS A 134 -23.09 0.09 -9.80
C LYS A 134 -21.59 0.32 -9.84
N SER A 135 -20.77 -0.73 -9.70
CA SER A 135 -19.32 -0.66 -9.85
C SER A 135 -18.96 0.03 -11.17
N PRO A 136 -18.18 1.12 -11.14
CA PRO A 136 -17.62 1.71 -12.35
C PRO A 136 -16.83 0.68 -13.17
N TYR A 137 -16.08 -0.21 -12.51
CA TYR A 137 -15.34 -1.29 -13.18
C TYR A 137 -16.26 -2.27 -13.92
N LEU A 138 -17.33 -2.74 -13.30
CA LEU A 138 -18.26 -3.68 -13.97
C LEU A 138 -19.02 -3.01 -15.11
N LEU A 139 -19.46 -1.76 -14.91
CA LEU A 139 -20.17 -0.98 -15.92
C LEU A 139 -19.32 -0.70 -17.16
N GLN A 140 -18.01 -0.50 -17.00
CA GLN A 140 -17.07 -0.34 -18.13
C GLN A 140 -17.12 -1.54 -19.09
N HIS A 141 -17.38 -2.75 -18.58
CA HIS A 141 -17.44 -3.98 -19.37
C HIS A 141 -18.86 -4.35 -19.86
N ALA A 142 -19.88 -3.53 -19.59
CA ALA A 142 -21.28 -3.86 -19.86
C ALA A 142 -21.61 -4.00 -21.36
N HIS A 143 -20.78 -3.43 -22.23
CA HIS A 143 -20.98 -3.44 -23.68
C HIS A 143 -19.99 -4.32 -24.45
N ASN A 144 -19.18 -5.11 -23.74
CA ASN A 144 -18.25 -6.03 -24.38
C ASN A 144 -19.01 -7.16 -25.08
N PRO A 145 -18.47 -7.72 -26.18
CA PRO A 145 -19.06 -8.88 -26.86
C PRO A 145 -19.07 -10.15 -25.98
N VAL A 146 -18.23 -10.21 -24.95
CA VAL A 146 -18.27 -11.27 -23.94
C VAL A 146 -19.55 -11.14 -23.10
N ASP A 147 -20.30 -12.24 -22.96
CA ASP A 147 -21.51 -12.36 -22.15
C ASP A 147 -21.12 -12.46 -20.66
N TRP A 148 -20.80 -11.31 -20.08
CA TRP A 148 -20.39 -11.22 -18.68
C TRP A 148 -21.56 -11.38 -17.71
N TYR A 149 -21.27 -12.10 -16.64
CA TYR A 149 -22.06 -12.17 -15.42
C TYR A 149 -21.35 -11.46 -14.27
N PRO A 150 -22.10 -10.78 -13.39
CA PRO A 150 -21.59 -10.45 -12.07
C PRO A 150 -21.42 -11.74 -11.23
N TRP A 151 -20.62 -11.67 -10.17
CA TRP A 151 -20.49 -12.79 -9.25
C TRP A 151 -21.78 -13.02 -8.45
N GLY A 152 -22.43 -14.16 -8.65
CA GLY A 152 -23.67 -14.47 -7.97
C GLY A 152 -24.24 -15.84 -8.35
N GLU A 153 -25.35 -16.20 -7.70
CA GLU A 153 -25.98 -17.52 -7.87
C GLU A 153 -26.43 -17.77 -9.30
N GLU A 154 -26.83 -16.74 -10.07
CA GLU A 154 -27.24 -16.92 -11.47
C GLU A 154 -26.14 -17.55 -12.32
N ALA A 155 -24.92 -17.01 -12.24
CA ALA A 155 -23.76 -17.52 -12.99
C ALA A 155 -23.37 -18.92 -12.54
N ILE A 156 -23.38 -19.15 -11.23
CA ILE A 156 -22.94 -20.40 -10.61
C ILE A 156 -23.94 -21.52 -10.90
N ALA A 157 -25.24 -21.25 -10.79
CA ALA A 157 -26.30 -22.18 -11.14
C ALA A 157 -26.25 -22.54 -12.64
N ARG A 158 -26.00 -21.57 -13.52
CA ARG A 158 -25.80 -21.81 -14.96
C ARG A 158 -24.59 -22.72 -15.21
N ALA A 159 -23.45 -22.45 -14.58
CA ALA A 159 -22.25 -23.27 -14.71
C ALA A 159 -22.50 -24.73 -14.28
N ARG A 160 -23.27 -24.93 -13.20
CA ARG A 160 -23.68 -26.27 -12.73
C ARG A 160 -24.65 -26.94 -13.70
N ALA A 161 -25.68 -26.24 -14.16
CA ALA A 161 -26.70 -26.78 -15.06
C ALA A 161 -26.12 -27.19 -16.42
N GLU A 162 -25.21 -26.38 -16.97
CA GLU A 162 -24.56 -26.64 -18.25
C GLU A 162 -23.28 -27.50 -18.13
N ASN A 163 -22.83 -27.80 -16.91
CA ASN A 163 -21.53 -28.44 -16.63
C ASN A 163 -20.37 -27.75 -17.37
N LYS A 164 -20.30 -26.42 -17.26
CA LYS A 164 -19.26 -25.59 -17.87
C LYS A 164 -18.30 -25.01 -16.83
N LEU A 165 -17.05 -24.85 -17.23
CA LEU A 165 -16.09 -24.08 -16.44
C LEU A 165 -16.53 -22.63 -16.33
N ILE A 166 -16.21 -22.01 -15.19
CA ILE A 166 -16.33 -20.57 -14.99
C ILE A 166 -14.99 -19.95 -15.36
N PHE A 167 -15.00 -18.95 -16.24
CA PHE A 167 -13.87 -18.04 -16.39
C PHE A 167 -14.10 -16.84 -15.47
N LEU A 168 -13.28 -16.72 -14.42
CA LEU A 168 -13.31 -15.64 -13.46
C LEU A 168 -12.24 -14.60 -13.82
N SER A 169 -12.68 -13.38 -14.13
CA SER A 169 -11.83 -12.21 -14.34
C SER A 169 -12.03 -11.21 -13.21
N VAL A 170 -10.96 -10.91 -12.46
CA VAL A 170 -10.97 -9.99 -11.32
C VAL A 170 -10.08 -8.78 -11.60
N GLY A 171 -10.59 -7.58 -11.33
CA GLY A 171 -9.86 -6.31 -11.49
C GLY A 171 -10.57 -5.16 -10.78
N TYR A 172 -10.21 -3.93 -11.11
CA TYR A 172 -10.77 -2.69 -10.53
C TYR A 172 -10.61 -1.53 -11.53
N SER A 173 -11.37 -0.45 -11.36
CA SER A 173 -11.62 0.57 -12.38
C SER A 173 -10.38 1.35 -12.82
N THR A 174 -9.42 1.52 -11.91
CA THR A 174 -8.25 2.38 -12.11
C THR A 174 -7.01 1.61 -12.61
N CYS A 175 -7.15 0.29 -12.76
CA CYS A 175 -6.10 -0.65 -13.13
C CYS A 175 -5.72 -0.56 -14.62
N HIS A 176 -4.52 -0.03 -14.93
CA HIS A 176 -4.01 0.05 -16.30
C HIS A 176 -4.01 -1.31 -17.04
N TRP A 177 -3.42 -2.35 -16.42
CA TRP A 177 -3.32 -3.67 -17.06
C TRP A 177 -4.68 -4.34 -17.30
N CYS A 178 -5.71 -3.94 -16.54
CA CYS A 178 -7.08 -4.43 -16.71
C CYS A 178 -7.68 -3.85 -18.01
N HIS A 179 -7.45 -2.56 -18.27
CA HIS A 179 -7.84 -1.90 -19.53
C HIS A 179 -7.09 -2.48 -20.73
N VAL A 180 -5.79 -2.76 -20.58
CA VAL A 180 -4.99 -3.41 -21.64
C VAL A 180 -5.58 -4.77 -22.01
N MET A 181 -5.89 -5.60 -21.01
CA MET A 181 -6.47 -6.93 -21.26
C MET A 181 -7.87 -6.85 -21.87
N GLU A 182 -8.68 -5.89 -21.44
CA GLU A 182 -9.98 -5.63 -22.07
C GLU A 182 -9.85 -5.32 -23.55
N LYS A 183 -9.08 -4.28 -23.89
CA LYS A 183 -8.95 -3.79 -25.25
C LYS A 183 -8.37 -4.84 -26.19
N GLU A 184 -7.34 -5.56 -25.73
CA GLU A 184 -6.67 -6.55 -26.56
C GLU A 184 -7.44 -7.87 -26.69
N SER A 185 -8.26 -8.25 -25.69
CA SER A 185 -8.90 -9.58 -25.64
C SER A 185 -10.42 -9.54 -25.49
N PHE A 186 -10.97 -8.82 -24.51
CA PHE A 186 -12.40 -8.88 -24.20
C PHE A 186 -13.31 -8.08 -25.16
N GLU A 187 -12.75 -7.11 -25.88
CA GLU A 187 -13.46 -6.39 -26.96
C GLU A 187 -13.43 -7.13 -28.31
N SER A 188 -12.62 -8.18 -28.44
CA SER A 188 -12.50 -8.95 -29.68
C SER A 188 -13.68 -9.91 -29.85
N GLU A 189 -14.44 -9.75 -30.94
CA GLU A 189 -15.57 -10.64 -31.30
C GLU A 189 -15.13 -12.10 -31.43
N GLU A 190 -13.95 -12.37 -32.00
CA GLU A 190 -13.41 -13.72 -32.17
C GLU A 190 -13.11 -14.38 -30.82
N VAL A 191 -12.51 -13.63 -29.90
CA VAL A 191 -12.20 -14.13 -28.54
C VAL A 191 -13.50 -14.33 -27.76
N ALA A 192 -14.43 -13.39 -27.86
CA ALA A 192 -15.72 -13.45 -27.18
C ALA A 192 -16.58 -14.63 -27.63
N GLU A 193 -16.58 -14.98 -28.92
CA GLU A 193 -17.28 -16.17 -29.42
C GLU A 193 -16.75 -17.45 -28.74
N ILE A 194 -15.42 -17.61 -28.67
CA ILE A 194 -14.77 -18.74 -27.99
C ILE A 194 -15.14 -18.75 -26.50
N MET A 195 -15.13 -17.59 -25.85
CA MET A 195 -15.45 -17.48 -24.42
C MET A 195 -16.91 -17.85 -24.14
N ASN A 196 -17.86 -17.25 -24.86
CA ASN A 196 -19.30 -17.39 -24.63
C ASN A 196 -19.81 -18.80 -24.95
N GLU A 197 -19.23 -19.48 -25.94
CA GLU A 197 -19.59 -20.86 -26.27
C GLU A 197 -19.16 -21.83 -25.15
N ASN A 198 -17.97 -21.62 -24.58
CA ASN A 198 -17.26 -22.65 -23.82
C ASN A 198 -17.23 -22.43 -22.30
N PHE A 199 -17.47 -21.21 -21.82
CA PHE A 199 -17.34 -20.85 -20.42
C PHE A 199 -18.54 -20.03 -19.93
N VAL A 200 -18.78 -20.05 -18.62
CA VAL A 200 -19.57 -19.01 -17.95
C VAL A 200 -18.61 -17.89 -17.55
N ASN A 201 -18.71 -16.74 -18.20
CA ASN A 201 -17.77 -15.63 -18.01
C ASN A 201 -18.24 -14.75 -16.86
N VAL A 202 -17.45 -14.67 -15.79
CA VAL A 202 -17.77 -13.90 -14.59
C VAL A 202 -16.74 -12.79 -14.40
N LYS A 203 -17.23 -11.57 -14.21
CA LYS A 203 -16.41 -10.38 -13.94
C LYS A 203 -16.61 -9.96 -12.48
N VAL A 204 -15.53 -9.63 -11.79
CA VAL A 204 -15.55 -9.23 -10.38
C VAL A 204 -14.72 -7.98 -10.16
N ASP A 205 -15.32 -7.00 -9.50
CA ASP A 205 -14.61 -5.89 -8.90
C ASP A 205 -14.00 -6.33 -7.56
N ARG A 206 -12.68 -6.34 -7.47
CA ARG A 206 -11.96 -6.72 -6.23
C ARG A 206 -12.26 -5.77 -5.07
N GLU A 207 -12.66 -4.54 -5.34
CA GLU A 207 -12.90 -3.54 -4.31
C GLU A 207 -14.25 -3.77 -3.62
N GLU A 208 -15.23 -4.31 -4.37
CA GLU A 208 -16.53 -4.76 -3.85
C GLU A 208 -16.46 -6.17 -3.25
N ARG A 209 -15.69 -7.08 -3.87
CA ARG A 209 -15.56 -8.48 -3.46
C ARG A 209 -14.10 -8.89 -3.18
N PRO A 210 -13.44 -8.27 -2.19
CA PRO A 210 -12.08 -8.62 -1.82
C PRO A 210 -11.96 -10.03 -1.23
N ASP A 211 -13.06 -10.62 -0.72
CA ASP A 211 -13.13 -12.01 -0.29
C ASP A 211 -12.88 -13.00 -1.44
N ILE A 212 -13.44 -12.72 -2.62
CA ILE A 212 -13.24 -13.50 -3.84
C ILE A 212 -11.83 -13.29 -4.37
N ASP A 213 -11.39 -12.03 -4.45
CA ASP A 213 -10.05 -11.66 -4.89
C ASP A 213 -8.96 -12.36 -4.07
N LYS A 214 -9.00 -12.26 -2.73
CA LYS A 214 -7.98 -12.84 -1.84
C LYS A 214 -7.92 -14.36 -1.93
N LEU A 215 -9.06 -15.04 -2.05
CA LEU A 215 -9.09 -16.50 -2.22
C LEU A 215 -8.35 -16.94 -3.46
N TYR A 216 -8.70 -16.36 -4.62
CA TYR A 216 -8.11 -16.80 -5.88
C TYR A 216 -6.72 -16.21 -6.12
N MET A 217 -6.38 -15.06 -5.53
CA MET A 217 -5.00 -14.55 -5.53
C MET A 217 -4.07 -15.47 -4.72
N THR A 218 -4.55 -15.99 -3.57
CA THR A 218 -3.82 -17.01 -2.79
C THR A 218 -3.54 -18.23 -3.64
N PHE A 219 -4.53 -18.68 -4.41
CA PHE A 219 -4.35 -19.77 -5.37
C PHE A 219 -3.27 -19.45 -6.43
N ILE A 220 -3.33 -18.28 -7.07
CA ILE A 220 -2.34 -17.85 -8.07
C ILE A 220 -0.92 -17.83 -7.50
N LEU A 221 -0.75 -17.27 -6.31
CA LEU A 221 0.55 -17.22 -5.62
C LEU A 221 1.09 -18.62 -5.32
N LEU A 222 0.22 -19.58 -4.93
CA LEU A 222 0.62 -20.97 -4.68
C LEU A 222 1.12 -21.69 -5.93
N ILE A 223 0.51 -21.43 -7.11
CA ILE A 223 0.88 -22.14 -8.35
C ILE A 223 2.01 -21.45 -9.13
N ASN A 224 2.07 -20.11 -9.11
CA ASN A 224 2.96 -19.32 -9.97
C ASN A 224 4.10 -18.64 -9.18
N GLY A 225 3.99 -18.51 -7.85
CA GLY A 225 4.93 -17.78 -7.01
C GLY A 225 4.80 -16.25 -7.07
N SER A 226 4.04 -15.72 -8.03
CA SER A 226 3.71 -14.31 -8.19
C SER A 226 2.25 -14.13 -8.62
N GLY A 227 1.70 -12.96 -8.34
CA GLY A 227 0.31 -12.61 -8.62
C GLY A 227 0.15 -11.11 -8.88
N GLY A 228 -1.05 -10.71 -9.30
CA GLY A 228 -1.36 -9.34 -9.67
C GLY A 228 -2.64 -9.26 -10.50
N TRP A 229 -3.04 -8.03 -10.85
CA TRP A 229 -4.23 -7.76 -11.64
C TRP A 229 -3.86 -7.33 -13.07
N PRO A 230 -4.69 -7.63 -14.08
CA PRO A 230 -5.94 -8.39 -14.02
C PRO A 230 -5.68 -9.86 -13.65
N MET A 231 -6.57 -10.46 -12.86
CA MET A 231 -6.47 -11.86 -12.46
C MET A 231 -7.45 -12.70 -13.29
N SER A 232 -6.94 -13.77 -13.89
CA SER A 232 -7.68 -14.67 -14.80
C SER A 232 -7.61 -16.10 -14.29
N VAL A 233 -8.73 -16.66 -13.83
CA VAL A 233 -8.81 -17.98 -13.18
C VAL A 233 -9.93 -18.81 -13.78
N TRP A 234 -9.67 -20.10 -13.99
CA TRP A 234 -10.70 -21.04 -14.42
C TRP A 234 -11.13 -21.90 -13.25
N LEU A 235 -12.43 -21.87 -12.96
CA LEU A 235 -13.05 -22.60 -11.87
C LEU A 235 -13.97 -23.70 -12.40
N THR A 236 -14.08 -24.77 -11.64
CA THR A 236 -15.14 -25.76 -11.81
C THR A 236 -16.52 -25.19 -11.42
N PRO A 237 -17.64 -25.86 -11.76
CA PRO A 237 -18.99 -25.44 -11.31
C PRO A 237 -19.20 -25.41 -9.78
N ASP A 238 -18.34 -26.10 -9.02
CA ASP A 238 -18.27 -26.05 -7.56
C ASP A 238 -17.25 -25.02 -7.04
N LEU A 239 -16.81 -24.10 -7.91
CA LEU A 239 -15.94 -22.95 -7.62
C LEU A 239 -14.49 -23.33 -7.23
N ALA A 240 -14.08 -24.57 -7.48
CA ALA A 240 -12.72 -24.99 -7.22
C ALA A 240 -11.77 -24.51 -8.34
N PRO A 241 -10.64 -23.87 -8.02
CA PRO A 241 -9.73 -23.34 -9.03
C PRO A 241 -8.92 -24.46 -9.67
N ILE A 242 -8.72 -24.37 -10.99
CA ILE A 242 -7.97 -25.35 -11.78
C ILE A 242 -6.61 -24.78 -12.19
N THR A 243 -6.61 -23.57 -12.76
CA THR A 243 -5.43 -22.87 -13.27
C THR A 243 -5.72 -21.39 -13.35
N GLY A 244 -4.67 -20.57 -13.44
CA GLY A 244 -4.84 -19.15 -13.72
C GLY A 244 -3.51 -18.42 -13.90
N GLY A 245 -3.63 -17.12 -14.13
CA GLY A 245 -2.50 -16.20 -14.24
C GLY A 245 -3.00 -14.76 -14.12
N THR A 246 -2.08 -13.84 -14.39
CA THR A 246 -2.40 -12.41 -14.41
C THR A 246 -2.85 -12.01 -15.83
N TYR A 247 -1.98 -11.33 -16.56
CA TYR A 247 -2.21 -10.92 -17.93
C TYR A 247 -1.81 -12.03 -18.93
N PHE A 248 -2.68 -12.28 -19.90
CA PHE A 248 -2.41 -13.16 -21.03
C PHE A 248 -2.50 -12.38 -22.34
N PRO A 249 -1.48 -12.44 -23.21
CA PRO A 249 -1.54 -11.74 -24.48
C PRO A 249 -2.59 -12.37 -25.41
N PRO A 250 -3.20 -11.61 -26.35
CA PRO A 250 -4.27 -12.16 -27.19
C PRO A 250 -3.78 -13.32 -28.10
N LYS A 251 -2.51 -13.28 -28.49
CA LYS A 251 -1.83 -14.29 -29.32
C LYS A 251 -0.52 -14.73 -28.67
N ASP A 252 -0.05 -15.92 -29.05
CA ASP A 252 1.23 -16.46 -28.60
C ASP A 252 2.37 -15.46 -28.91
N ARG A 253 3.00 -14.92 -27.86
CA ARG A 253 4.14 -13.99 -27.99
C ARG A 253 5.07 -14.11 -26.79
N TRP A 254 6.35 -13.79 -27.03
CA TRP A 254 7.40 -13.81 -25.99
C TRP A 254 7.56 -15.14 -25.25
N GLY A 255 7.26 -16.26 -25.91
CA GLY A 255 7.29 -17.59 -25.30
C GLY A 255 6.12 -17.88 -24.36
N MET A 256 5.14 -16.98 -24.27
CA MET A 256 3.91 -17.17 -23.51
C MET A 256 2.78 -17.62 -24.46
N PRO A 257 1.95 -18.60 -24.04
CA PRO A 257 0.74 -18.94 -24.77
C PRO A 257 -0.23 -17.76 -24.75
N GLY A 258 -0.87 -17.51 -25.89
CA GLY A 258 -1.92 -16.52 -26.03
C GLY A 258 -3.19 -16.95 -25.33
N PHE A 259 -4.04 -15.97 -25.03
CA PHE A 259 -5.31 -16.16 -24.34
C PHE A 259 -6.23 -17.12 -25.10
N THR A 260 -6.33 -16.97 -26.43
CA THR A 260 -7.05 -17.90 -27.32
C THR A 260 -6.53 -19.33 -27.24
N THR A 261 -5.21 -19.52 -27.24
CA THR A 261 -4.56 -20.83 -27.08
C THR A 261 -4.91 -21.48 -25.74
N ILE A 262 -4.97 -20.70 -24.65
CA ILE A 262 -5.34 -21.20 -23.32
C ILE A 262 -6.81 -21.61 -23.28
N LEU A 263 -7.72 -20.76 -23.79
CA LEU A 263 -9.16 -21.04 -23.83
C LEU A 263 -9.45 -22.36 -24.56
N LEU A 264 -8.87 -22.56 -25.75
CA LEU A 264 -9.08 -23.78 -26.53
C LEU A 264 -8.51 -25.04 -25.86
N LYS A 265 -7.33 -24.92 -25.22
CA LYS A 265 -6.74 -26.04 -24.47
C LYS A 265 -7.61 -26.45 -23.28
N LEU A 266 -8.16 -25.47 -22.55
CA LEU A 266 -9.01 -25.75 -21.40
C LEU A 266 -10.37 -26.33 -21.80
N LYS A 267 -10.95 -25.87 -22.91
CA LYS A 267 -12.15 -26.49 -23.52
C LYS A 267 -11.92 -27.98 -23.75
N ILE A 268 -10.85 -28.33 -24.46
CA ILE A 268 -10.53 -29.72 -24.80
C ILE A 268 -10.31 -30.53 -23.51
N LYS A 269 -9.50 -30.01 -22.59
CA LYS A 269 -9.16 -30.72 -21.35
C LYS A 269 -10.38 -30.94 -20.44
N TRP A 270 -11.32 -30.00 -20.39
CA TRP A 270 -12.57 -30.18 -19.64
C TRP A 270 -13.45 -31.27 -20.25
N ALA A 271 -13.52 -31.35 -21.58
CA ALA A 271 -14.29 -32.37 -22.27
C ALA A 271 -13.69 -33.77 -22.14
N THR A 272 -12.36 -33.90 -22.07
CA THR A 272 -11.68 -35.20 -21.98
C THR A 272 -11.46 -35.66 -20.53
N ASP A 273 -11.06 -34.76 -19.64
CA ASP A 273 -10.51 -35.08 -18.30
C ASP A 273 -11.22 -34.29 -17.18
N GLY A 274 -12.50 -33.94 -17.36
CA GLY A 274 -13.23 -33.05 -16.46
C GLY A 274 -13.31 -33.52 -15.00
N GLU A 275 -13.42 -34.82 -14.74
CA GLU A 275 -13.43 -35.36 -13.37
C GLU A 275 -12.06 -35.24 -12.68
N ASP A 276 -10.96 -35.44 -13.41
CA ASP A 276 -9.60 -35.25 -12.88
C ASP A 276 -9.33 -33.78 -12.53
N LEU A 277 -9.87 -32.86 -13.34
CA LEU A 277 -9.80 -31.42 -13.07
C LEU A 277 -10.60 -31.03 -11.82
N LYS A 278 -11.79 -31.62 -11.61
CA LYS A 278 -12.56 -31.42 -10.38
C LYS A 278 -11.80 -31.90 -9.15
N GLU A 279 -11.20 -33.09 -9.23
CA GLU A 279 -10.44 -33.64 -8.10
C GLU A 279 -9.19 -32.81 -7.78
N THR A 280 -8.51 -32.32 -8.82
CA THR A 280 -7.39 -31.38 -8.68
C THR A 280 -7.85 -30.10 -7.97
N GLY A 281 -8.96 -29.50 -8.40
CA GLY A 281 -9.52 -28.31 -7.78
C GLY A 281 -9.90 -28.53 -6.31
N ARG A 282 -10.56 -29.64 -5.97
CA ARG A 282 -10.89 -29.99 -4.57
C ARG A 282 -9.66 -30.16 -3.71
N SER A 283 -8.62 -30.81 -4.24
CA SER A 283 -7.35 -30.98 -3.53
C SER A 283 -6.68 -29.63 -3.22
N ILE A 284 -6.77 -28.66 -4.15
CA ILE A 284 -6.28 -27.30 -3.93
C ILE A 284 -7.09 -26.59 -2.85
N ILE A 285 -8.43 -26.66 -2.89
CA ILE A 285 -9.29 -26.08 -1.86
C ILE A 285 -8.97 -26.68 -0.48
N GLN A 286 -8.83 -27.99 -0.39
CA GLN A 286 -8.44 -28.67 0.85
C GLN A 286 -7.07 -28.23 1.34
N ALA A 287 -6.09 -28.04 0.44
CA ALA A 287 -4.77 -27.52 0.81
C ALA A 287 -4.85 -26.09 1.35
N ILE A 288 -5.66 -25.21 0.74
CA ILE A 288 -5.90 -23.85 1.23
C ILE A 288 -6.59 -23.89 2.60
N GLN A 289 -7.65 -24.69 2.77
CA GLN A 289 -8.36 -24.87 4.04
C GLN A 289 -7.42 -25.37 5.14
N LYS A 290 -6.65 -26.42 4.85
CA LYS A 290 -5.66 -27.01 5.74
C LYS A 290 -4.61 -25.97 6.16
N ASN A 291 -4.09 -25.17 5.22
CA ASN A 291 -3.16 -24.09 5.54
C ASN A 291 -3.76 -23.00 6.45
N VAL A 292 -5.07 -22.73 6.34
CA VAL A 292 -5.76 -21.80 7.24
C VAL A 292 -5.96 -22.43 8.62
N GLU A 293 -6.36 -23.69 8.71
CA GLU A 293 -6.64 -24.37 9.99
C GLU A 293 -5.41 -24.82 10.77
N GLU A 294 -4.33 -25.22 10.08
CA GLU A 294 -3.14 -25.82 10.69
C GLU A 294 -2.07 -24.81 11.10
N LYS A 295 -2.14 -23.55 10.64
CA LYS A 295 -1.23 -22.46 11.07
C LYS A 295 -1.12 -22.32 12.60
N HIS A 296 -2.18 -22.68 13.33
CA HIS A 296 -2.24 -22.66 14.79
C HIS A 296 -1.85 -24.01 15.45
N LYS A 297 -1.93 -25.15 14.74
CA LYS A 297 -1.80 -26.48 15.36
C LYS A 297 -0.37 -26.97 15.50
N GLU A 298 0.56 -26.45 14.70
CA GLU A 298 1.98 -26.74 14.85
C GLU A 298 2.59 -25.73 15.82
N GLU A 299 2.71 -26.11 17.10
CA GLU A 299 3.63 -25.42 18.00
C GLU A 299 5.05 -25.65 17.45
N PRO A 300 5.79 -24.60 17.05
CA PRO A 300 7.20 -24.79 16.74
C PRO A 300 7.90 -25.30 17.98
N GLU A 301 8.88 -26.19 17.79
CA GLU A 301 9.67 -26.74 18.90
C GLU A 301 10.26 -25.63 19.80
N LEU A 302 10.51 -24.44 19.22
CA LEU A 302 10.92 -23.20 19.89
C LEU A 302 10.39 -21.96 19.13
N PRO A 303 9.27 -21.32 19.53
CA PRO A 303 8.80 -20.08 18.92
C PRO A 303 9.73 -18.91 19.25
N LEU A 304 9.96 -18.01 18.29
CA LEU A 304 10.71 -16.77 18.56
C LEU A 304 9.90 -15.86 19.51
N THR A 305 10.58 -15.34 20.52
CA THR A 305 10.10 -14.27 21.39
C THR A 305 9.83 -12.98 20.62
N VAL A 306 9.06 -12.06 21.20
CA VAL A 306 8.82 -10.73 20.62
C VAL A 306 10.13 -9.97 20.40
N GLU A 307 11.06 -10.04 21.36
CA GLU A 307 12.40 -9.44 21.24
C GLU A 307 13.21 -10.05 20.08
N GLU A 308 13.17 -11.37 19.88
CA GLU A 308 13.86 -11.99 18.74
C GLU A 308 13.25 -11.58 17.39
N LYS A 309 11.92 -11.49 17.31
CA LYS A 309 11.19 -10.98 16.12
C LYS A 309 11.53 -9.52 15.85
N PHE A 310 11.63 -8.70 16.91
CA PHE A 310 12.06 -7.31 16.85
C PHE A 310 13.46 -7.18 16.26
N ARG A 311 14.43 -7.93 16.79
CA ARG A 311 15.81 -7.97 16.26
C ARG A 311 15.87 -8.45 14.81
N GLN A 312 15.07 -9.47 14.46
CA GLN A 312 14.97 -9.97 13.11
C GLN A 312 14.42 -8.90 12.15
N ALA A 313 13.37 -8.17 12.55
CA ALA A 313 12.82 -7.08 11.75
C ALA A 313 13.87 -5.99 11.49
N ILE A 314 14.60 -5.55 12.52
CA ILE A 314 15.68 -4.57 12.37
C ILE A 314 16.72 -5.04 11.35
N MET A 315 17.17 -6.28 11.47
CA MET A 315 18.16 -6.86 10.56
C MET A 315 17.65 -6.87 9.10
N ILE A 316 16.39 -7.26 8.88
CA ILE A 316 15.80 -7.35 7.54
C ILE A 316 15.66 -5.96 6.92
N TYR A 317 15.12 -4.98 7.64
CA TYR A 317 14.96 -3.62 7.13
C TYR A 317 16.29 -2.96 6.78
N ARG A 318 17.35 -3.22 7.56
CA ARG A 318 18.70 -2.75 7.22
C ARG A 318 19.27 -3.40 5.96
N ARG A 319 18.90 -4.65 5.67
CA ARG A 319 19.45 -5.43 4.55
C ARG A 319 18.71 -5.17 3.23
N ASN A 320 17.39 -5.02 3.27
CA ASN A 320 16.54 -5.00 2.07
C ASN A 320 16.21 -3.57 1.59
N PHE A 321 16.74 -2.56 2.25
CA PHE A 321 16.55 -1.16 1.92
C PHE A 321 17.49 -0.67 0.82
N ASP A 322 16.99 0.21 -0.04
CA ASP A 322 17.77 0.94 -1.04
C ASP A 322 18.37 2.22 -0.44
N PRO A 323 19.71 2.28 -0.21
CA PRO A 323 20.34 3.45 0.40
C PRO A 323 20.40 4.67 -0.52
N VAL A 324 20.16 4.50 -1.82
CA VAL A 324 20.23 5.60 -2.80
C VAL A 324 18.85 6.17 -3.04
N TRP A 325 17.86 5.30 -3.28
CA TRP A 325 16.52 5.72 -3.69
C TRP A 325 15.44 5.49 -2.63
N GLY A 326 15.78 4.95 -1.46
CA GLY A 326 14.79 4.67 -0.43
C GLY A 326 13.84 3.51 -0.78
N GLY A 327 13.09 3.03 0.21
CA GLY A 327 12.19 1.88 0.07
C GLY A 327 12.92 0.56 -0.17
N SER A 328 12.18 -0.41 -0.70
CA SER A 328 12.71 -1.74 -1.03
C SER A 328 13.67 -1.69 -2.23
N MET A 329 14.65 -2.60 -2.28
CA MET A 329 15.59 -2.71 -3.40
C MET A 329 14.90 -3.13 -4.71
N GLY A 330 15.31 -2.52 -5.83
CA GLY A 330 14.86 -2.90 -7.17
C GLY A 330 13.62 -2.15 -7.65
N ALA A 331 12.93 -2.74 -8.63
CA ALA A 331 11.71 -2.22 -9.23
C ALA A 331 10.71 -3.38 -9.49
N PRO A 332 9.40 -3.15 -9.47
CA PRO A 332 8.71 -1.88 -9.13
C PRO A 332 8.84 -1.51 -7.65
N LYS A 333 8.52 -0.26 -7.29
CA LYS A 333 8.53 0.24 -5.90
C LYS A 333 7.15 0.69 -5.43
N PHE A 334 6.73 0.17 -4.29
CA PHE A 334 5.49 0.53 -3.59
C PHE A 334 5.82 1.25 -2.27
N PRO A 335 4.98 2.20 -1.81
CA PRO A 335 5.19 2.89 -0.54
C PRO A 335 5.22 1.97 0.70
N GLU A 336 4.46 0.88 0.70
CA GLU A 336 4.38 -0.14 1.77
C GLU A 336 4.29 0.49 3.19
N VAL A 337 3.30 1.37 3.39
CA VAL A 337 3.25 2.31 4.52
C VAL A 337 3.23 1.64 5.91
N SER A 338 2.69 0.44 6.03
CA SER A 338 2.76 -0.35 7.26
C SER A 338 4.20 -0.60 7.70
N LYS A 339 5.13 -0.85 6.76
CA LYS A 339 6.56 -1.02 7.04
C LYS A 339 7.18 0.29 7.51
N LEU A 340 6.84 1.42 6.87
CA LEU A 340 7.34 2.75 7.26
C LEU A 340 6.93 3.09 8.70
N ASN A 341 5.66 2.85 9.06
CA ASN A 341 5.18 3.09 10.42
C ASN A 341 5.79 2.16 11.46
N LEU A 342 6.04 0.88 11.12
CA LEU A 342 6.79 0.00 12.02
C LEU A 342 8.20 0.52 12.24
N ILE A 343 8.90 1.00 11.20
CA ILE A 343 10.27 1.50 11.34
C ILE A 343 10.35 2.68 12.33
N PHE A 344 9.38 3.60 12.34
CA PHE A 344 9.31 4.64 13.38
C PHE A 344 9.21 4.04 14.78
N HIS A 345 8.36 3.03 14.98
CA HIS A 345 8.23 2.35 16.27
C HIS A 345 9.52 1.61 16.66
N LEU A 346 10.17 0.90 15.73
CA LEU A 346 11.44 0.22 15.99
C LEU A 346 12.52 1.22 16.42
N HIS A 347 12.56 2.41 15.81
CA HIS A 347 13.49 3.46 16.17
C HIS A 347 13.26 3.99 17.60
N LEU A 348 12.01 4.13 18.05
CA LEU A 348 11.72 4.55 19.42
C LEU A 348 12.29 3.56 20.47
N LEU A 349 12.24 2.27 20.17
CA LEU A 349 12.72 1.21 21.08
C LEU A 349 14.22 0.97 20.99
N ASP A 350 14.80 1.10 19.80
CA ASP A 350 16.25 1.01 19.57
C ASP A 350 16.75 2.15 18.66
N PRO A 351 17.01 3.35 19.22
CA PRO A 351 17.55 4.46 18.46
C PRO A 351 18.93 4.16 17.84
N ALA A 352 19.71 3.29 18.47
CA ALA A 352 21.05 2.91 18.00
C ALA A 352 21.03 2.03 16.73
N SER A 353 19.87 1.48 16.36
CA SER A 353 19.67 0.70 15.14
C SER A 353 19.91 1.49 13.85
N LYS A 354 19.87 2.84 13.92
CA LYS A 354 19.94 3.79 12.78
C LYS A 354 18.85 3.59 11.72
N LEU A 355 17.73 2.96 12.09
CA LEU A 355 16.61 2.75 11.19
C LEU A 355 15.84 4.02 10.84
N LEU A 356 15.97 5.10 11.63
CA LEU A 356 15.31 6.36 11.28
C LEU A 356 15.76 6.86 9.90
N GLY A 357 17.06 6.81 9.59
CA GLY A 357 17.57 7.20 8.26
C GLY A 357 16.97 6.38 7.10
N VAL A 358 16.53 5.14 7.35
CA VAL A 358 15.87 4.28 6.35
C VAL A 358 14.50 4.85 5.99
N VAL A 359 13.66 5.14 6.99
CA VAL A 359 12.32 5.68 6.74
C VAL A 359 12.37 7.11 6.21
N LEU A 360 13.27 7.96 6.74
CA LEU A 360 13.41 9.35 6.28
C LEU A 360 13.85 9.43 4.82
N ASN A 361 14.87 8.65 4.41
CA ASN A 361 15.28 8.61 3.00
C ASN A 361 14.16 8.08 2.11
N THR A 362 13.35 7.14 2.58
CA THR A 362 12.19 6.64 1.80
C THR A 362 11.15 7.74 1.61
N LEU A 363 10.76 8.44 2.67
CA LEU A 363 9.80 9.55 2.60
C LEU A 363 10.32 10.69 1.72
N ASP A 364 11.61 11.03 1.83
CA ASP A 364 12.25 12.07 1.03
C ASP A 364 12.25 11.70 -0.46
N LYS A 365 12.63 10.46 -0.80
CA LYS A 365 12.70 10.00 -2.19
C LYS A 365 11.33 9.80 -2.83
N MET A 366 10.32 9.39 -2.06
CA MET A 366 8.94 9.39 -2.55
C MET A 366 8.42 10.81 -2.79
N ALA A 367 8.66 11.74 -1.86
CA ALA A 367 8.23 13.14 -2.00
C ALA A 367 8.91 13.85 -3.18
N ALA A 368 10.17 13.49 -3.46
CA ALA A 368 10.94 14.01 -4.59
C ALA A 368 10.64 13.28 -5.91
N GLY A 369 10.14 12.04 -5.86
CA GLY A 369 9.86 11.20 -7.02
C GLY A 369 8.68 11.69 -7.86
N GLY A 370 8.54 11.14 -9.07
CA GLY A 370 7.39 11.38 -9.95
C GLY A 370 6.13 10.64 -9.54
N ILE A 371 6.20 9.74 -8.55
CA ILE A 371 5.03 9.18 -7.87
C ILE A 371 4.27 10.25 -7.06
N HIS A 372 4.94 11.31 -6.59
CA HIS A 372 4.31 12.47 -5.98
C HIS A 372 3.95 13.48 -7.08
N ASP A 373 2.69 13.90 -7.13
CA ASP A 373 2.23 14.89 -8.10
C ASP A 373 2.66 16.31 -7.69
N HIS A 374 3.81 16.74 -8.15
CA HIS A 374 4.40 18.06 -7.86
C HIS A 374 3.53 19.25 -8.29
N VAL A 375 2.57 19.07 -9.21
CA VAL A 375 1.73 20.16 -9.74
C VAL A 375 0.60 20.51 -8.78
N PHE A 376 0.00 19.51 -8.10
CA PHE A 376 -1.17 19.75 -7.24
C PHE A 376 -1.19 18.95 -5.93
N GLY A 377 -0.51 17.81 -5.88
CA GLY A 377 -0.44 16.94 -4.71
C GLY A 377 -1.09 15.57 -4.89
N GLY A 378 -0.96 14.76 -3.84
CA GLY A 378 -1.34 13.36 -3.85
C GLY A 378 -0.31 12.47 -4.53
N PHE A 379 -0.44 11.16 -4.31
CA PHE A 379 0.49 10.15 -4.79
C PHE A 379 -0.16 9.18 -5.76
N ALA A 380 0.55 8.82 -6.83
CA ALA A 380 0.26 7.60 -7.57
C ALA A 380 0.57 6.36 -6.70
N ARG A 381 -0.03 5.21 -7.01
CA ARG A 381 0.09 4.01 -6.17
C ARG A 381 1.52 3.47 -6.08
N TYR A 382 2.23 3.41 -7.20
CA TYR A 382 3.57 2.83 -7.26
C TYR A 382 4.39 3.33 -8.45
N SER A 383 5.69 3.11 -8.38
CA SER A 383 6.66 3.41 -9.44
C SER A 383 7.08 2.13 -10.16
N VAL A 384 7.11 2.16 -11.50
CA VAL A 384 7.61 1.05 -12.31
C VAL A 384 9.12 0.91 -12.26
N ASP A 385 9.82 1.98 -11.91
CA ASP A 385 11.27 1.99 -11.75
C ASP A 385 11.70 2.12 -10.28
N LYS A 386 13.01 1.96 -10.07
CA LYS A 386 13.64 1.99 -8.76
C LYS A 386 13.87 3.38 -8.16
N LYS A 387 13.72 4.44 -8.96
CA LYS A 387 14.03 5.83 -8.57
C LYS A 387 12.80 6.58 -8.05
N TRP A 388 11.63 5.94 -8.04
CA TRP A 388 10.33 6.58 -7.81
C TRP A 388 9.94 7.55 -8.92
N HIS A 389 10.48 7.39 -10.13
CA HIS A 389 10.32 8.38 -11.20
C HIS A 389 9.06 8.15 -12.03
N VAL A 390 8.93 6.99 -12.67
CA VAL A 390 7.81 6.69 -13.57
C VAL A 390 6.72 5.96 -12.79
N PRO A 391 5.54 6.57 -12.56
CA PRO A 391 4.43 5.92 -11.88
C PRO A 391 3.60 5.07 -12.85
N HIS A 392 2.85 4.12 -12.30
CA HIS A 392 1.51 3.87 -12.85
C HIS A 392 0.57 4.88 -12.23
N PHE A 393 -0.09 5.69 -13.05
CA PHE A 393 -0.72 6.97 -12.62
C PHE A 393 -2.02 6.81 -11.81
N GLU A 394 -2.42 5.58 -11.48
CA GLU A 394 -3.56 5.32 -10.60
C GLU A 394 -3.33 5.98 -9.22
N LYS A 395 -4.30 6.78 -8.77
CA LYS A 395 -4.26 7.42 -7.44
C LYS A 395 -5.35 6.81 -6.58
N MET A 396 -4.94 5.98 -5.61
CA MET A 396 -5.87 5.25 -4.75
C MET A 396 -6.06 5.93 -3.39
N LEU A 397 -7.28 5.92 -2.87
CA LEU A 397 -7.62 6.58 -1.61
C LEU A 397 -6.87 5.97 -0.42
N TYR A 398 -6.70 4.64 -0.38
CA TYR A 398 -6.00 3.97 0.70
C TYR A 398 -4.50 4.33 0.76
N ASP A 399 -3.87 4.63 -0.38
CA ASP A 399 -2.49 5.13 -0.41
C ASP A 399 -2.43 6.54 0.16
N GLN A 400 -3.37 7.42 -0.24
CA GLN A 400 -3.45 8.78 0.29
C GLN A 400 -3.61 8.78 1.81
N GLY A 401 -4.58 8.01 2.34
CA GLY A 401 -4.87 7.99 3.77
C GLY A 401 -3.70 7.48 4.62
N GLN A 402 -3.01 6.45 4.13
CA GLN A 402 -1.84 5.91 4.82
C GLN A 402 -0.63 6.86 4.74
N LEU A 403 -0.34 7.43 3.56
CA LEU A 403 0.77 8.37 3.37
C LEU A 403 0.56 9.67 4.16
N LEU A 404 -0.68 10.16 4.25
CA LEU A 404 -1.05 11.29 5.10
C LEU A 404 -0.59 11.07 6.55
N MET A 405 -0.88 9.88 7.11
CA MET A 405 -0.41 9.47 8.43
C MET A 405 1.13 9.34 8.49
N ALA A 406 1.76 8.71 7.50
CA ALA A 406 3.21 8.48 7.50
C ALA A 406 4.02 9.78 7.49
N TYR A 407 3.62 10.76 6.67
CA TYR A 407 4.25 12.08 6.62
C TYR A 407 3.96 12.90 7.87
N ALA A 408 2.73 12.84 8.43
CA ALA A 408 2.44 13.46 9.73
C ALA A 408 3.31 12.88 10.86
N ASN A 409 3.51 11.55 10.88
CA ASN A 409 4.39 10.88 11.84
C ASN A 409 5.86 11.25 11.63
N GLY A 410 6.31 11.32 10.38
CA GLY A 410 7.64 11.82 10.02
C GLY A 410 7.87 13.22 10.58
N TYR A 411 6.90 14.13 10.40
CA TYR A 411 6.97 15.49 10.96
C TYR A 411 7.03 15.49 12.49
N LYS A 412 6.18 14.71 13.18
CA LYS A 412 6.21 14.62 14.65
C LYS A 412 7.54 14.09 15.17
N ALA A 413 8.18 13.17 14.44
CA ALA A 413 9.45 12.57 14.80
C ALA A 413 10.65 13.50 14.56
N THR A 414 10.66 14.31 13.49
CA THR A 414 11.86 15.07 13.05
C THR A 414 11.70 16.59 12.98
N ARG A 415 10.47 17.09 12.90
CA ARG A 415 10.11 18.49 12.59
C ARG A 415 10.56 18.99 11.21
N LYS A 416 10.91 18.10 10.29
CA LYS A 416 11.28 18.47 8.92
C LYS A 416 10.07 19.09 8.18
N PRO A 417 10.09 20.39 7.81
CA PRO A 417 8.92 21.09 7.24
C PRO A 417 8.33 20.41 6.00
N LEU A 418 9.18 19.86 5.13
CA LEU A 418 8.78 19.11 3.93
C LEU A 418 7.70 18.06 4.21
N TYR A 419 7.76 17.34 5.34
CA TYR A 419 6.78 16.29 5.62
C TYR A 419 5.40 16.85 5.91
N LEU A 420 5.31 18.01 6.57
CA LEU A 420 4.03 18.67 6.78
C LEU A 420 3.48 19.26 5.48
N GLU A 421 4.35 19.80 4.62
CA GLU A 421 3.97 20.29 3.29
C GLU A 421 3.39 19.18 2.40
N VAL A 422 4.02 18.00 2.40
CA VAL A 422 3.54 16.84 1.64
C VAL A 422 2.24 16.29 2.23
N ALA A 423 2.10 16.24 3.55
CA ALA A 423 0.83 15.85 4.17
C ALA A 423 -0.31 16.82 3.80
N ASP A 424 -0.06 18.13 3.80
CA ASP A 424 -1.03 19.14 3.38
C ASP A 424 -1.34 19.06 1.87
N SER A 425 -0.38 18.70 1.01
CA SER A 425 -0.62 18.49 -0.42
C SER A 425 -1.55 17.28 -0.68
N ILE A 426 -1.39 16.20 0.09
CA ILE A 426 -2.31 15.05 0.05
C ILE A 426 -3.72 15.50 0.48
N PHE A 427 -3.84 16.27 1.57
CA PHE A 427 -5.13 16.79 2.04
C PHE A 427 -5.84 17.64 0.97
N LYS A 428 -5.11 18.55 0.32
CA LYS A 428 -5.64 19.38 -0.78
C LYS A 428 -6.16 18.54 -1.93
N TYR A 429 -5.37 17.55 -2.36
CA TYR A 429 -5.76 16.64 -3.41
C TYR A 429 -7.04 15.87 -3.08
N ILE A 430 -7.09 15.18 -1.94
CA ILE A 430 -8.27 14.37 -1.59
C ILE A 430 -9.53 15.22 -1.43
N CYS A 431 -9.40 16.46 -0.94
CA CYS A 431 -10.54 17.35 -0.76
C CYS A 431 -11.06 17.95 -2.07
N LYS A 432 -10.18 18.23 -3.04
CA LYS A 432 -10.60 18.77 -4.35
C LYS A 432 -11.14 17.67 -5.26
N ASP A 433 -10.42 16.56 -5.36
CA ASP A 433 -10.60 15.60 -6.46
C ASP A 433 -11.27 14.30 -6.03
N LEU A 434 -11.18 13.90 -4.77
CA LEU A 434 -11.73 12.62 -4.27
C LEU A 434 -12.86 12.78 -3.25
N ARG A 435 -13.34 13.99 -2.97
CA ARG A 435 -14.34 14.20 -1.92
C ARG A 435 -15.76 14.23 -2.49
N HIS A 436 -16.63 13.41 -1.94
CA HIS A 436 -18.06 13.49 -2.13
C HIS A 436 -18.63 14.71 -1.37
N PRO A 437 -19.55 15.50 -1.95
CA PRO A 437 -20.12 16.69 -1.29
C PRO A 437 -20.70 16.44 0.11
N ALA A 438 -21.32 15.28 0.32
CA ALA A 438 -21.85 14.86 1.62
C ALA A 438 -20.79 14.46 2.68
N GLY A 439 -19.51 14.39 2.33
CA GLY A 439 -18.40 14.23 3.28
C GLY A 439 -17.58 12.94 3.18
N GLY A 440 -18.06 11.93 2.45
CA GLY A 440 -17.30 10.71 2.13
C GLY A 440 -16.21 10.95 1.07
N PHE A 441 -15.33 9.98 0.86
CA PHE A 441 -14.29 10.02 -0.16
C PHE A 441 -14.40 8.86 -1.15
N TYR A 442 -14.27 9.20 -2.44
CA TYR A 442 -14.19 8.32 -3.59
C TYR A 442 -12.92 7.46 -3.58
N SER A 443 -12.98 6.28 -4.20
CA SER A 443 -11.97 5.24 -4.03
C SER A 443 -10.68 5.51 -4.81
N GLY A 444 -10.75 6.27 -5.91
CA GLY A 444 -9.55 6.73 -6.62
C GLY A 444 -9.81 7.35 -8.00
N GLU A 445 -8.72 7.70 -8.68
CA GLU A 445 -8.69 8.14 -10.08
C GLU A 445 -7.95 7.12 -10.96
N ASP A 446 -8.45 6.94 -12.18
CA ASP A 446 -7.91 6.05 -13.22
C ASP A 446 -6.46 6.40 -13.60
N ALA A 447 -5.66 5.41 -13.97
CA ALA A 447 -4.31 5.64 -14.51
C ALA A 447 -4.36 6.26 -15.91
N ASP A 448 -5.42 5.95 -16.65
CA ASP A 448 -5.58 6.29 -18.07
C ASP A 448 -6.56 7.46 -18.25
N SER A 449 -6.22 8.38 -19.15
CA SER A 449 -7.10 9.49 -19.53
C SER A 449 -7.06 9.75 -21.03
N LEU A 450 -8.05 10.47 -21.55
CA LEU A 450 -8.02 10.89 -22.96
C LEU A 450 -6.92 11.94 -23.17
N PRO A 451 -6.05 11.79 -24.19
CA PRO A 451 -5.07 12.82 -24.55
C PRO A 451 -5.71 14.16 -24.92
N ALA A 452 -6.87 14.11 -25.59
CA ALA A 452 -7.67 15.26 -25.99
C ALA A 452 -9.17 14.89 -25.96
N TRP A 453 -10.05 15.88 -25.88
CA TRP A 453 -11.50 15.69 -25.76
C TRP A 453 -12.14 14.92 -26.94
N ASP A 454 -11.51 14.95 -28.10
CA ASP A 454 -11.92 14.25 -29.32
C ASP A 454 -11.19 12.90 -29.52
N SER A 455 -10.29 12.53 -28.61
CA SER A 455 -9.62 11.23 -28.63
C SER A 455 -10.61 10.11 -28.35
N LYS A 456 -10.41 8.97 -29.01
CA LYS A 456 -11.23 7.76 -28.81
C LYS A 456 -10.64 6.83 -27.76
N ASP A 457 -9.32 6.81 -27.68
CA ASP A 457 -8.57 5.92 -26.82
C ASP A 457 -7.96 6.70 -25.66
N LYS A 458 -8.10 6.16 -24.45
CA LYS A 458 -7.34 6.63 -23.30
C LYS A 458 -5.90 6.09 -23.38
N ILE A 459 -4.96 6.83 -22.80
CA ILE A 459 -3.57 6.38 -22.60
C ILE A 459 -3.12 6.74 -21.19
N GLU A 460 -2.20 5.93 -20.66
CA GLU A 460 -1.57 6.18 -19.36
C GLU A 460 -0.76 7.48 -19.37
N GLY A 461 -0.94 8.31 -18.33
CA GLY A 461 -0.15 9.53 -18.12
C GLY A 461 -0.53 10.75 -18.97
N ALA A 462 -1.56 10.66 -19.83
CA ALA A 462 -2.00 11.77 -20.68
C ALA A 462 -2.36 13.05 -19.88
N PHE A 463 -2.96 12.88 -18.70
CA PHE A 463 -3.31 13.98 -17.82
C PHE A 463 -2.08 14.60 -17.12
N TYR A 464 -1.10 13.78 -16.73
CA TYR A 464 -0.03 14.15 -15.79
C TYR A 464 1.30 14.53 -16.45
N ALA A 465 1.62 13.98 -17.63
CA ALA A 465 2.91 14.16 -18.28
C ALA A 465 2.93 15.41 -19.19
N TRP A 466 4.13 15.96 -19.40
CA TRP A 466 4.34 17.25 -20.11
C TRP A 466 5.42 17.15 -21.18
N THR A 467 5.22 17.78 -22.34
CA THR A 467 6.38 18.04 -23.21
C THR A 467 7.16 19.24 -22.69
N PHE A 468 8.45 19.31 -23.04
CA PHE A 468 9.25 20.50 -22.75
C PHE A 468 8.67 21.76 -23.42
N SER A 469 8.14 21.65 -24.64
CA SER A 469 7.55 22.79 -25.35
C SER A 469 6.29 23.31 -24.65
N GLU A 470 5.43 22.43 -24.12
CA GLU A 470 4.25 22.83 -23.35
C GLU A 470 4.63 23.71 -22.16
N ILE A 471 5.64 23.30 -21.39
CA ILE A 471 6.12 24.06 -20.22
C ILE A 471 6.75 25.38 -20.67
N LYS A 472 7.68 25.33 -21.64
CA LYS A 472 8.39 26.51 -22.13
C LYS A 472 7.43 27.56 -22.68
N ASP A 473 6.49 27.17 -23.52
CA ASP A 473 5.56 28.10 -24.17
C ASP A 473 4.58 28.69 -23.15
N LEU A 474 4.10 27.88 -22.20
CA LEU A 474 3.25 28.35 -21.10
C LEU A 474 3.94 29.42 -20.24
N PHE A 475 5.20 29.19 -19.88
CA PHE A 475 5.96 30.12 -19.04
C PHE A 475 6.28 31.41 -19.80
N ASN A 476 6.68 31.31 -21.07
CA ASN A 476 6.94 32.48 -21.92
C ASN A 476 5.68 33.34 -22.15
N ALA A 477 4.52 32.70 -22.23
CA ALA A 477 3.24 33.41 -22.37
C ALA A 477 2.74 34.07 -21.08
N ASN A 478 3.36 33.78 -19.93
CA ASN A 478 2.95 34.27 -18.60
C ASN A 478 4.14 34.83 -17.80
N LEU A 479 5.15 35.41 -18.45
CA LEU A 479 6.37 35.91 -17.80
C LEU A 479 6.06 36.94 -16.70
N GLU A 480 5.01 37.74 -16.90
CA GLU A 480 4.56 38.75 -15.93
C GLU A 480 4.12 38.15 -14.59
N LYS A 481 3.61 36.90 -14.55
CA LYS A 481 3.19 36.24 -13.31
C LYS A 481 4.38 35.91 -12.39
N PHE A 482 5.58 35.78 -12.93
CA PHE A 482 6.79 35.52 -12.14
C PHE A 482 7.36 36.79 -11.48
N GLY A 483 6.93 37.97 -11.92
CA GLY A 483 7.45 39.28 -11.49
C GLY A 483 8.84 39.59 -12.06
N ASP A 484 9.51 40.60 -11.49
CA ASP A 484 10.88 40.94 -11.92
C ASP A 484 11.87 39.87 -11.42
N LEU A 485 12.46 39.15 -12.37
CA LEU A 485 13.47 38.11 -12.16
C LEU A 485 14.88 38.56 -12.60
N GLY A 486 15.04 39.82 -13.03
CA GLY A 486 16.29 40.32 -13.60
C GLY A 486 16.69 39.54 -14.86
N LYS A 487 17.81 38.81 -14.80
CA LYS A 487 18.32 37.98 -15.92
C LYS A 487 17.92 36.52 -15.82
N LEU A 488 17.25 36.12 -14.73
CA LEU A 488 16.93 34.72 -14.48
C LEU A 488 15.74 34.29 -15.35
N ASN A 489 15.89 33.18 -16.05
CA ASN A 489 14.85 32.60 -16.88
C ASN A 489 14.04 31.57 -16.05
N PRO A 490 12.72 31.77 -15.84
CA PRO A 490 11.93 30.85 -15.03
C PRO A 490 11.84 29.44 -15.65
N VAL A 491 11.94 29.31 -16.98
CA VAL A 491 11.98 28.01 -17.65
C VAL A 491 13.23 27.24 -17.23
N GLU A 492 14.40 27.87 -17.22
CA GLU A 492 15.66 27.22 -16.84
C GLU A 492 15.64 26.74 -15.39
N VAL A 493 15.13 27.57 -14.47
CA VAL A 493 14.96 27.22 -13.05
C VAL A 493 14.04 26.01 -12.90
N PHE A 494 12.88 26.04 -13.54
CA PHE A 494 11.91 24.96 -13.44
C PHE A 494 12.43 23.66 -14.04
N THR A 495 13.06 23.73 -15.21
CA THR A 495 13.59 22.54 -15.91
C THR A 495 14.78 21.92 -15.19
N GLU A 496 15.62 22.75 -14.55
CA GLU A 496 16.73 22.28 -13.73
C GLU A 496 16.23 21.57 -12.48
N HIS A 497 15.23 22.13 -11.80
CA HIS A 497 14.74 21.58 -10.55
C HIS A 497 14.00 20.25 -10.74
N TYR A 498 13.13 20.17 -11.75
CA TYR A 498 12.25 19.02 -12.00
C TYR A 498 12.77 18.04 -13.06
N ASP A 499 14.04 18.17 -13.46
CA ASP A 499 14.68 17.34 -14.50
C ASP A 499 13.86 17.27 -15.80
N VAL A 500 13.35 18.41 -16.27
CA VAL A 500 12.57 18.47 -17.50
C VAL A 500 13.52 18.55 -18.70
N GLN A 501 13.48 17.55 -19.56
CA GLN A 501 14.37 17.40 -20.70
C GLN A 501 13.67 17.73 -22.03
N PRO A 502 14.36 18.36 -23.01
CA PRO A 502 13.80 18.64 -24.33
C PRO A 502 13.27 17.40 -25.08
N THR A 503 13.87 16.24 -24.85
CA THR A 503 13.50 14.95 -25.46
C THR A 503 12.62 14.07 -24.57
N GLY A 504 12.12 14.60 -23.45
CA GLY A 504 11.50 13.81 -22.39
C GLY A 504 12.52 13.16 -21.45
N ASN A 505 12.08 12.83 -20.24
CA ASN A 505 12.91 12.23 -19.19
C ASN A 505 12.53 10.77 -18.86
N VAL A 506 11.54 10.21 -19.56
CA VAL A 506 11.10 8.82 -19.39
C VAL A 506 11.95 7.88 -20.24
N GLU A 507 12.58 6.89 -19.59
CA GLU A 507 13.34 5.85 -20.28
C GLU A 507 12.40 4.92 -21.06
N PRO A 508 12.68 4.59 -22.34
CA PRO A 508 11.82 3.72 -23.13
C PRO A 508 11.58 2.32 -22.52
N SER A 509 12.49 1.83 -21.69
CA SER A 509 12.31 0.55 -20.98
C SER A 509 11.25 0.59 -19.88
N SER A 510 10.93 1.78 -19.38
CA SER A 510 9.91 2.01 -18.34
C SER A 510 8.54 2.30 -18.93
N ASP A 511 8.43 2.42 -20.26
CA ASP A 511 7.18 2.70 -20.99
C ASP A 511 7.08 1.75 -22.21
N PRO A 512 6.71 0.48 -21.99
CA PRO A 512 6.68 -0.53 -23.04
C PRO A 512 5.65 -0.22 -24.14
N HIS A 513 4.64 0.61 -23.86
CA HIS A 513 3.61 1.01 -24.82
C HIS A 513 3.97 2.29 -25.59
N GLY A 514 4.97 3.04 -25.13
CA GLY A 514 5.45 4.26 -25.79
C GLY A 514 4.57 5.49 -25.57
N HIS A 515 3.67 5.47 -24.58
CA HIS A 515 2.73 6.56 -24.28
C HIS A 515 3.41 7.83 -23.74
N LEU A 516 4.58 7.68 -23.13
CA LEU A 516 5.36 8.71 -22.46
C LEU A 516 6.62 9.13 -23.24
N LEU A 517 6.81 8.62 -24.46
CA LEU A 517 7.95 9.01 -25.30
C LEU A 517 7.90 10.52 -25.61
N GLY A 518 9.02 11.21 -25.34
CA GLY A 518 9.10 12.67 -25.50
C GLY A 518 8.41 13.48 -24.41
N LYS A 519 7.86 12.82 -23.38
CA LYS A 519 7.20 13.45 -22.24
C LYS A 519 8.12 13.46 -21.01
N ASN A 520 7.81 14.37 -20.11
CA ASN A 520 8.48 14.58 -18.85
C ASN A 520 7.52 14.32 -17.70
N ILE A 521 8.00 13.55 -16.73
CA ILE A 521 7.40 13.42 -15.40
C ILE A 521 8.29 14.20 -14.45
N LEU A 522 7.71 15.15 -13.70
CA LEU A 522 8.45 16.00 -12.79
C LEU A 522 9.08 15.15 -11.69
N ILE A 523 10.38 15.29 -11.48
CA ILE A 523 11.13 14.59 -10.44
C ILE A 523 12.27 15.50 -9.94
N VAL A 524 12.54 15.45 -8.64
CA VAL A 524 13.62 16.22 -8.02
C VAL A 524 14.78 15.29 -7.68
N TYR A 525 15.92 15.43 -8.35
CA TYR A 525 17.14 14.66 -8.03
C TYR A 525 18.05 15.38 -7.03
N GLY A 526 18.11 16.71 -7.10
CA GLY A 526 18.91 17.56 -6.21
C GLY A 526 18.08 18.18 -5.09
N SER A 527 18.39 19.42 -4.74
CA SER A 527 17.70 20.21 -3.72
C SER A 527 17.43 21.64 -4.21
N LEU A 528 16.54 22.36 -3.53
CA LEU A 528 16.30 23.79 -3.76
C LEU A 528 17.60 24.60 -3.73
N ARG A 529 18.45 24.30 -2.75
CA ARG A 529 19.77 24.92 -2.57
C ARG A 529 20.70 24.66 -3.75
N GLU A 530 20.77 23.42 -4.24
CA GLU A 530 21.61 23.08 -5.39
C GLU A 530 21.12 23.76 -6.67
N THR A 531 19.80 23.81 -6.90
CA THR A 531 19.21 24.58 -8.01
C THR A 531 19.58 26.06 -7.91
N ALA A 532 19.43 26.65 -6.72
CA ALA A 532 19.75 28.06 -6.49
C ALA A 532 21.23 28.37 -6.75
N LEU A 533 22.13 27.53 -6.24
CA LEU A 533 23.58 27.67 -6.45
C LEU A 533 23.98 27.53 -7.93
N LYS A 534 23.39 26.58 -8.65
CA LYS A 534 23.71 26.33 -10.07
C LYS A 534 23.29 27.50 -10.96
N LEU A 535 22.22 28.20 -10.60
CA LEU A 535 21.63 29.29 -11.38
C LEU A 535 21.93 30.68 -10.79
N ASP A 536 22.90 30.77 -9.87
CA ASP A 536 23.36 32.02 -9.25
C ASP A 536 22.22 32.87 -8.67
N THR A 537 21.31 32.21 -7.93
CA THR A 537 20.15 32.80 -7.27
C THR A 537 20.01 32.29 -5.83
N ASN A 538 18.89 32.60 -5.16
CA ASN A 538 18.59 32.13 -3.81
C ASN A 538 17.35 31.21 -3.79
N GLU A 539 17.19 30.47 -2.68
CA GLU A 539 16.12 29.48 -2.51
C GLU A 539 14.72 30.09 -2.51
N GLU A 540 14.55 31.33 -2.04
CA GLU A 540 13.25 32.03 -2.05
C GLU A 540 12.78 32.31 -3.48
N VAL A 541 13.68 32.74 -4.35
CA VAL A 541 13.37 33.00 -5.77
C VAL A 541 13.05 31.69 -6.49
N VAL A 542 13.82 30.62 -6.25
CA VAL A 542 13.52 29.29 -6.82
C VAL A 542 12.15 28.82 -6.36
N THR A 543 11.87 28.86 -5.06
CA THR A 543 10.57 28.46 -4.48
C THR A 543 9.41 29.24 -5.09
N LYS A 544 9.57 30.56 -5.26
CA LYS A 544 8.56 31.40 -5.92
C LYS A 544 8.31 30.96 -7.37
N ILE A 545 9.36 30.72 -8.15
CA ILE A 545 9.24 30.27 -9.55
C ILE A 545 8.56 28.91 -9.62
N LEU A 546 8.95 27.95 -8.78
CA LEU A 546 8.34 26.61 -8.76
C LEU A 546 6.85 26.70 -8.39
N LYS A 547 6.50 27.50 -7.37
CA LYS A 547 5.10 27.72 -6.98
C LYS A 547 4.26 28.27 -8.13
N VAL A 548 4.69 29.38 -8.74
CA VAL A 548 3.96 30.00 -9.87
C VAL A 548 3.91 29.05 -11.07
N GLY A 549 5.00 28.32 -11.34
CA GLY A 549 5.07 27.33 -12.41
C GLY A 549 4.08 26.19 -12.20
N ASN A 550 4.01 25.63 -11.00
CA ASN A 550 3.06 24.57 -10.65
C ASN A 550 1.62 25.07 -10.69
N GLU A 551 1.33 26.30 -10.24
CA GLU A 551 0.02 26.94 -10.38
C GLU A 551 -0.39 27.08 -11.85
N LEU A 552 0.51 27.51 -12.73
CA LEU A 552 0.27 27.58 -14.18
C LEU A 552 0.00 26.21 -14.80
N LEU A 553 0.80 25.21 -14.47
CA LEU A 553 0.58 23.84 -14.94
C LEU A 553 -0.75 23.30 -14.42
N HIS A 554 -1.13 23.63 -13.19
CA HIS A 554 -2.41 23.25 -12.61
C HIS A 554 -3.59 23.87 -13.38
N GLU A 555 -3.54 25.18 -13.69
CA GLU A 555 -4.57 25.88 -14.48
C GLU A 555 -4.77 25.26 -15.87
N VAL A 556 -3.68 24.79 -16.50
CA VAL A 556 -3.75 24.08 -17.80
C VAL A 556 -4.30 22.68 -17.61
N ARG A 557 -3.83 21.96 -16.60
CA ARG A 557 -4.21 20.57 -16.34
C ARG A 557 -5.69 20.42 -15.99
N ASP A 558 -6.27 21.37 -15.27
CA ASP A 558 -7.71 21.40 -14.95
C ASP A 558 -8.62 21.47 -16.19
N LYS A 559 -8.07 21.81 -17.37
CA LYS A 559 -8.80 21.84 -18.66
C LYS A 559 -8.60 20.59 -19.51
N ARG A 560 -7.66 19.70 -19.14
CA ARG A 560 -7.45 18.42 -19.82
C ARG A 560 -8.61 17.47 -19.49
N PRO A 561 -8.94 16.52 -20.39
CA PRO A 561 -9.81 15.41 -20.02
C PRO A 561 -9.25 14.71 -18.77
N ARG A 562 -10.00 14.72 -17.68
CA ARG A 562 -9.56 14.12 -16.42
C ARG A 562 -9.52 12.59 -16.52
N PRO A 563 -8.67 11.92 -15.73
CA PRO A 563 -8.82 10.50 -15.50
C PRO A 563 -10.22 10.21 -14.94
N HIS A 564 -10.72 9.01 -15.22
CA HIS A 564 -12.04 8.63 -14.74
C HIS A 564 -12.03 8.54 -13.21
N LEU A 565 -13.01 9.17 -12.56
CA LEU A 565 -13.20 9.09 -11.11
C LEU A 565 -13.96 7.82 -10.77
N ASP A 566 -13.39 7.02 -9.88
CA ASP A 566 -14.06 5.86 -9.33
C ASP A 566 -14.99 6.29 -8.19
N THR A 567 -16.29 6.35 -8.47
CA THR A 567 -17.30 6.93 -7.57
C THR A 567 -17.67 6.03 -6.39
N LYS A 568 -17.04 4.86 -6.22
CA LYS A 568 -17.20 4.03 -5.04
C LYS A 568 -16.66 4.75 -3.81
N ILE A 569 -17.40 4.66 -2.70
CA ILE A 569 -16.99 5.14 -1.39
C ILE A 569 -16.90 3.91 -0.48
N ILE A 570 -15.68 3.46 -0.22
CA ILE A 570 -15.39 2.20 0.48
C ILE A 570 -15.15 2.47 1.97
N CYS A 571 -15.83 1.73 2.85
CA CYS A 571 -15.78 1.93 4.30
C CYS A 571 -14.36 1.79 4.85
N ALA A 572 -13.65 0.70 4.53
CA ALA A 572 -12.26 0.48 4.96
C ALA A 572 -11.35 1.66 4.61
N TRP A 573 -11.39 2.14 3.37
CA TRP A 573 -10.48 3.19 2.89
C TRP A 573 -10.82 4.56 3.48
N ASN A 574 -12.10 4.84 3.68
CA ASN A 574 -12.54 6.02 4.43
C ASN A 574 -12.14 5.95 5.91
N GLY A 575 -12.06 4.75 6.51
CA GLY A 575 -11.47 4.54 7.83
C GLY A 575 -9.96 4.89 7.89
N LEU A 576 -9.20 4.55 6.84
CA LEU A 576 -7.78 4.95 6.72
C LEU A 576 -7.63 6.47 6.55
N ILE A 577 -8.48 7.11 5.76
CA ILE A 577 -8.51 8.57 5.61
C ILE A 577 -8.84 9.24 6.94
N LEU A 578 -9.82 8.73 7.68
CA LEU A 578 -10.18 9.24 9.00
C LEU A 578 -8.98 9.20 9.96
N SER A 579 -8.24 8.09 9.97
CA SER A 579 -6.99 7.95 10.74
C SER A 579 -5.94 8.98 10.30
N GLY A 580 -5.70 9.14 9.00
CA GLY A 580 -4.74 10.11 8.47
C GLY A 580 -5.09 11.57 8.78
N LEU A 581 -6.36 11.98 8.59
CA LEU A 581 -6.84 13.32 8.93
C LEU A 581 -6.72 13.59 10.43
N ALA A 582 -7.08 12.62 11.27
CA ALA A 582 -6.94 12.73 12.70
C ALA A 582 -5.47 12.88 13.13
N GLU A 583 -4.55 12.11 12.54
CA GLU A 583 -3.12 12.25 12.80
C GLU A 583 -2.57 13.61 12.42
N LEU A 584 -2.93 14.12 11.23
CA LEU A 584 -2.50 15.42 10.74
C LEU A 584 -3.08 16.58 11.58
N SER A 585 -4.36 16.50 11.97
CA SER A 585 -5.01 17.49 12.84
C SER A 585 -4.41 17.57 14.26
N ARG A 586 -3.58 16.60 14.65
CA ARG A 586 -2.83 16.62 15.92
C ARG A 586 -1.47 17.28 15.83
N VAL A 587 -0.99 17.61 14.63
CA VAL A 587 0.23 18.39 14.45
C VAL A 587 -0.06 19.85 14.82
N LYS A 588 0.58 20.37 15.87
CA LYS A 588 0.37 21.74 16.34
C LYS A 588 0.73 22.79 15.28
N ASP A 589 1.78 22.52 14.51
CA ASP A 589 2.33 23.42 13.51
C ASP A 589 1.59 23.35 12.17
N ALA A 590 0.56 22.50 12.05
CA ALA A 590 -0.24 22.35 10.85
C ALA A 590 -0.99 23.63 10.48
N PRO A 591 -0.90 24.11 9.23
CA PRO A 591 -1.54 25.37 8.83
C PRO A 591 -3.07 25.30 8.85
N ASN A 592 -3.66 24.15 8.48
CA ASN A 592 -5.11 23.99 8.35
C ASN A 592 -5.67 23.01 9.39
N ARG A 593 -5.08 22.98 10.60
CA ARG A 593 -5.40 22.03 11.68
C ARG A 593 -6.90 21.89 11.95
N ALA A 594 -7.61 23.02 12.06
CA ALA A 594 -9.05 23.04 12.36
C ALA A 594 -9.88 22.48 11.20
N GLU A 595 -9.50 22.79 9.96
CA GLU A 595 -10.17 22.28 8.77
C GLU A 595 -10.01 20.76 8.66
N TYR A 596 -8.82 20.22 8.91
CA TYR A 596 -8.59 18.77 8.91
C TYR A 596 -9.54 18.05 9.87
N LEU A 597 -9.73 18.60 11.07
CA LEU A 597 -10.62 18.03 12.08
C LEU A 597 -12.10 18.16 11.70
N GLU A 598 -12.50 19.28 11.08
CA GLU A 598 -13.85 19.47 10.57
C GLU A 598 -14.17 18.47 9.44
N VAL A 599 -13.24 18.26 8.51
CA VAL A 599 -13.38 17.26 7.44
C VAL A 599 -13.49 15.86 8.03
N ALA A 600 -12.68 15.52 9.03
CA ALA A 600 -12.79 14.25 9.74
C ALA A 600 -14.15 14.07 10.43
N ALA A 601 -14.70 15.13 11.06
CA ALA A 601 -16.02 15.09 11.68
C ALA A 601 -17.14 14.84 10.66
N LYS A 602 -17.09 15.52 9.51
CA LYS A 602 -18.01 15.31 8.38
C LYS A 602 -17.92 13.89 7.83
N LEU A 603 -16.72 13.33 7.76
CA LEU A 603 -16.50 11.95 7.34
C LEU A 603 -17.12 10.94 8.31
N VAL A 604 -16.95 11.12 9.63
CA VAL A 604 -17.59 10.26 10.65
C VAL A 604 -19.12 10.29 10.50
N ALA A 605 -19.70 11.48 10.31
CA ALA A 605 -21.13 11.64 10.09
C ALA A 605 -21.58 10.92 8.81
N PHE A 606 -20.86 11.11 7.71
CA PHE A 606 -21.15 10.45 6.43
C PHE A 606 -21.14 8.94 6.55
N ILE A 607 -20.11 8.34 7.16
CA ILE A 607 -19.99 6.88 7.32
C ILE A 607 -21.15 6.36 8.17
N ARG A 608 -21.49 7.03 9.27
CA ARG A 608 -22.60 6.61 10.13
C ARG A 608 -23.94 6.65 9.40
N GLU A 609 -24.16 7.63 8.53
CA GLU A 609 -25.41 7.78 7.79
C GLU A 609 -25.52 6.84 6.58
N ASN A 610 -24.43 6.64 5.82
CA ASN A 610 -24.48 6.03 4.50
C ASN A 610 -23.83 4.63 4.43
N LEU A 611 -22.99 4.27 5.41
CA LEU A 611 -22.23 3.01 5.42
C LEU A 611 -22.52 2.14 6.65
N PHE A 612 -23.45 2.54 7.53
CA PHE A 612 -23.94 1.71 8.62
C PHE A 612 -25.43 1.42 8.45
N ASP A 613 -25.76 0.16 8.16
CA ASP A 613 -27.14 -0.32 8.13
C ASP A 613 -27.62 -0.53 9.57
N ALA A 614 -28.29 0.48 10.12
CA ALA A 614 -28.84 0.44 11.47
C ALA A 614 -29.90 -0.66 11.69
N LYS A 615 -30.57 -1.14 10.63
CA LYS A 615 -31.57 -2.22 10.73
C LYS A 615 -30.89 -3.57 10.85
N ALA A 616 -29.87 -3.81 10.02
CA ALA A 616 -29.07 -5.04 10.08
C ALA A 616 -28.05 -5.01 11.24
N GLY A 617 -27.71 -3.83 11.75
CA GLY A 617 -26.63 -3.64 12.72
C GLY A 617 -25.26 -4.00 12.14
N LYS A 618 -25.03 -3.67 10.86
CA LYS A 618 -23.83 -4.04 10.10
C LYS A 618 -23.29 -2.87 9.28
N LEU A 619 -21.98 -2.84 9.06
CA LEU A 619 -21.38 -1.94 8.08
C LEU A 619 -21.65 -2.45 6.66
N LEU A 620 -21.80 -1.51 5.73
CA LEU A 620 -21.77 -1.76 4.30
C LEU A 620 -20.32 -1.65 3.81
N ARG A 621 -19.96 -2.46 2.81
CA ARG A 621 -18.65 -2.37 2.16
C ARG A 621 -18.49 -1.04 1.44
N SER A 622 -19.49 -0.68 0.65
CA SER A 622 -19.46 0.51 -0.19
C SER A 622 -20.82 1.14 -0.39
N CYS A 623 -20.79 2.43 -0.71
CA CYS A 623 -21.85 3.15 -1.40
C CYS A 623 -21.23 3.87 -2.61
N TYR A 624 -22.04 4.59 -3.40
CA TYR A 624 -21.61 5.23 -4.64
C TYR A 624 -22.09 6.68 -4.64
N GLY A 625 -21.22 7.60 -5.01
CA GLY A 625 -21.65 8.96 -5.31
C GLY A 625 -22.20 9.11 -6.72
N ASP A 626 -22.95 10.18 -6.92
CA ASP A 626 -23.30 10.73 -8.22
C ASP A 626 -23.15 12.26 -8.18
N ASP A 627 -23.61 12.96 -9.21
CA ASP A 627 -23.58 14.44 -9.26
C ASP A 627 -24.50 15.12 -8.23
N SER A 628 -25.13 14.35 -7.32
CA SER A 628 -25.98 14.85 -6.24
C SER A 628 -25.30 14.75 -4.88
N ASP A 629 -25.83 15.47 -3.90
CA ASP A 629 -25.36 15.40 -2.51
C ASP A 629 -25.80 14.12 -1.78
N LYS A 630 -26.19 13.04 -2.50
CA LYS A 630 -26.70 11.80 -1.91
C LYS A 630 -25.92 10.59 -2.38
N ALA A 631 -25.43 9.81 -1.41
CA ALA A 631 -24.87 8.50 -1.71
C ALA A 631 -25.98 7.50 -2.07
N LYS A 632 -25.70 6.63 -3.03
CA LYS A 632 -26.56 5.52 -3.43
C LYS A 632 -26.00 4.21 -2.90
N SER A 633 -26.87 3.37 -2.37
CA SER A 633 -26.55 2.00 -2.00
C SER A 633 -26.92 1.03 -3.13
N LEU A 634 -26.32 -0.17 -3.11
CA LEU A 634 -26.77 -1.27 -3.96
C LEU A 634 -28.18 -1.71 -3.56
N GLU A 635 -28.95 -2.24 -4.53
CA GLU A 635 -30.26 -2.84 -4.24
C GLU A 635 -30.12 -4.06 -3.32
N VAL A 636 -29.08 -4.85 -3.54
CA VAL A 636 -28.63 -5.93 -2.65
C VAL A 636 -27.32 -5.49 -2.00
N PRO A 637 -27.31 -5.21 -0.69
CA PRO A 637 -26.12 -4.68 -0.04
C PRO A 637 -25.00 -5.72 0.03
N ILE A 638 -23.78 -5.28 -0.24
CA ILE A 638 -22.57 -6.00 0.16
C ILE A 638 -22.21 -5.50 1.55
N TYR A 639 -22.32 -6.37 2.55
CA TYR A 639 -21.91 -6.05 3.92
C TYR A 639 -20.38 -6.05 4.04
N GLY A 640 -19.88 -5.26 4.99
CA GLY A 640 -18.45 -5.05 5.21
C GLY A 640 -17.71 -6.31 5.64
N PHE A 641 -16.43 -6.35 5.31
CA PHE A 641 -15.45 -7.37 5.70
C PHE A 641 -14.67 -6.93 6.94
N ILE A 642 -13.78 -7.79 7.45
CA ILE A 642 -12.94 -7.45 8.61
C ILE A 642 -12.21 -6.12 8.46
N ASP A 643 -11.75 -5.77 7.25
CA ASP A 643 -11.03 -4.52 6.98
C ASP A 643 -11.92 -3.29 7.21
N ASP A 644 -13.19 -3.35 6.81
CA ASP A 644 -14.14 -2.24 6.96
C ASP A 644 -14.38 -1.89 8.43
N TYR A 645 -14.42 -2.92 9.29
CA TYR A 645 -14.51 -2.76 10.73
C TYR A 645 -13.18 -2.30 11.33
N ALA A 646 -12.10 -3.05 11.07
CA ALA A 646 -10.82 -2.81 11.71
C ALA A 646 -10.27 -1.40 11.40
N PHE A 647 -10.40 -0.93 10.16
CA PHE A 647 -9.86 0.37 9.77
C PHE A 647 -10.76 1.51 10.26
N LEU A 648 -12.08 1.35 10.24
CA LEU A 648 -13.00 2.35 10.80
C LEU A 648 -12.84 2.47 12.32
N ILE A 649 -12.75 1.35 13.05
CA ILE A 649 -12.51 1.36 14.50
C ILE A 649 -11.20 2.10 14.81
N LYS A 650 -10.12 1.81 14.06
CA LYS A 650 -8.85 2.53 14.18
C LYS A 650 -9.01 4.02 13.92
N GLY A 651 -9.67 4.39 12.82
CA GLY A 651 -9.97 5.78 12.47
C GLY A 651 -10.76 6.51 13.55
N LEU A 652 -11.78 5.87 14.15
CA LEU A 652 -12.59 6.44 15.24
C LEU A 652 -11.78 6.63 16.52
N ILE A 653 -10.89 5.69 16.86
CA ILE A 653 -9.98 5.82 18.01
C ILE A 653 -9.03 7.01 17.80
N ASP A 654 -8.46 7.17 16.60
CA ASP A 654 -7.59 8.31 16.31
C ASP A 654 -8.35 9.63 16.22
N TYR A 655 -9.56 9.61 15.66
CA TYR A 655 -10.44 10.77 15.66
C TYR A 655 -10.74 11.21 17.09
N TYR A 656 -11.10 10.30 18.00
CA TYR A 656 -11.23 10.63 19.42
C TYR A 656 -9.93 11.19 20.01
N ARG A 657 -8.77 10.60 19.69
CA ARG A 657 -7.48 11.16 20.13
C ARG A 657 -7.26 12.59 19.65
N ALA A 658 -7.87 13.02 18.54
CA ALA A 658 -7.78 14.37 18.00
C ALA A 658 -8.88 15.32 18.48
N SER A 659 -10.14 14.87 18.53
CA SER A 659 -11.34 15.66 18.84
C SER A 659 -11.76 15.60 20.31
N LEU A 660 -11.36 14.56 21.04
CA LEU A 660 -11.91 14.16 22.35
C LEU A 660 -13.41 13.81 22.32
N ASP A 661 -14.00 13.59 21.14
CA ASP A 661 -15.39 13.17 21.00
C ASP A 661 -15.60 11.73 21.48
N THR A 662 -16.11 11.59 22.70
CA THR A 662 -16.36 10.30 23.35
C THR A 662 -17.41 9.45 22.63
N SER A 663 -18.24 10.05 21.77
CA SER A 663 -19.25 9.32 20.98
C SER A 663 -18.59 8.46 19.89
N ALA A 664 -17.48 8.94 19.30
CA ALA A 664 -16.69 8.19 18.33
C ALA A 664 -16.02 6.98 18.98
N LEU A 665 -15.44 7.14 20.17
CA LEU A 665 -14.79 6.04 20.89
C LEU A 665 -15.79 4.99 21.37
N ARG A 666 -16.99 5.39 21.81
CA ARG A 666 -18.09 4.46 22.13
C ARG A 666 -18.52 3.67 20.90
N TRP A 667 -18.64 4.32 19.76
CA TRP A 667 -18.99 3.63 18.52
C TRP A 667 -17.88 2.69 18.05
N ALA A 668 -16.61 3.04 18.24
CA ALA A 668 -15.49 2.14 17.98
C ALA A 668 -15.60 0.84 18.80
N ARG A 669 -16.00 0.94 20.08
CA ARG A 669 -16.27 -0.23 20.94
C ARG A 669 -17.45 -1.06 20.43
N GLU A 670 -18.57 -0.43 20.07
CA GLU A 670 -19.75 -1.12 19.51
C GLU A 670 -19.39 -1.86 18.19
N LEU A 671 -18.63 -1.22 17.31
CA LEU A 671 -18.17 -1.84 16.08
C LEU A 671 -17.18 -2.98 16.34
N GLN A 672 -16.33 -2.89 17.36
CA GLN A 672 -15.46 -4.00 17.78
C GLN A 672 -16.29 -5.21 18.26
N GLU A 673 -17.34 -4.99 19.04
CA GLU A 673 -18.24 -6.07 19.48
C GLU A 673 -18.96 -6.73 18.29
N ILE A 674 -19.37 -5.94 17.29
CA ILE A 674 -19.94 -6.45 16.04
C ILE A 674 -18.89 -7.24 15.24
N GLN A 675 -17.66 -6.72 15.13
CA GLN A 675 -16.55 -7.39 14.46
C GLN A 675 -16.26 -8.75 15.09
N ASP A 676 -16.20 -8.80 16.42
CA ASP A 676 -16.02 -10.03 17.20
C ASP A 676 -17.09 -11.06 16.84
N ARG A 677 -18.37 -10.64 16.87
CA ARG A 677 -19.50 -11.53 16.56
C ARG A 677 -19.47 -12.08 15.13
N LEU A 678 -19.07 -11.27 14.15
CA LEU A 678 -19.16 -11.64 12.73
C LEU A 678 -17.96 -12.46 12.24
N PHE A 679 -16.76 -12.17 12.76
CA PHE A 679 -15.51 -12.62 12.13
C PHE A 679 -14.62 -13.44 13.03
N TRP A 680 -14.76 -13.37 14.37
CA TRP A 680 -13.88 -14.10 15.28
C TRP A 680 -14.03 -15.61 15.11
N ASP A 681 -12.91 -16.33 15.09
CA ASP A 681 -12.91 -17.79 15.17
C ASP A 681 -12.77 -18.25 16.63
N ASP A 682 -13.86 -18.70 17.23
CA ASP A 682 -13.85 -19.27 18.58
C ASP A 682 -13.06 -20.58 18.69
N THR A 683 -12.72 -21.24 17.57
CA THR A 683 -12.01 -22.53 17.57
C THR A 683 -10.51 -22.36 17.67
N SER A 684 -9.92 -21.52 16.80
CA SER A 684 -8.46 -21.34 16.73
C SER A 684 -7.99 -19.91 16.99
N GLY A 685 -8.90 -18.94 17.18
CA GLY A 685 -8.56 -17.52 17.32
C GLY A 685 -8.33 -16.83 15.97
N ALA A 686 -8.07 -15.53 16.02
CA ALA A 686 -8.01 -14.61 14.88
C ALA A 686 -9.36 -14.39 14.15
N TYR A 687 -9.39 -13.39 13.27
CA TYR A 687 -10.57 -13.01 12.51
C TYR A 687 -10.51 -13.56 11.09
N PHE A 688 -11.59 -14.22 10.68
CA PHE A 688 -11.85 -14.52 9.28
C PHE A 688 -12.12 -13.23 8.49
N TYR A 689 -11.76 -13.24 7.21
CA TYR A 689 -11.93 -12.10 6.34
C TYR A 689 -13.41 -11.77 6.08
N SER A 690 -14.22 -12.80 5.87
CA SER A 690 -15.64 -12.72 5.57
C SER A 690 -16.52 -13.34 6.66
N GLU A 691 -17.80 -12.97 6.68
CA GLU A 691 -18.80 -13.48 7.63
C GLU A 691 -18.97 -15.01 7.50
N ALA A 692 -19.43 -15.66 8.56
CA ALA A 692 -19.86 -17.04 8.48
C ALA A 692 -20.97 -17.21 7.41
N ASN A 693 -20.87 -18.27 6.59
CA ASN A 693 -21.83 -18.57 5.52
C ASN A 693 -21.97 -17.49 4.43
N SER A 694 -20.93 -16.68 4.19
CA SER A 694 -20.93 -15.77 3.02
C SER A 694 -21.27 -16.54 1.74
N ALA A 695 -22.29 -16.06 1.03
CA ALA A 695 -22.79 -16.73 -0.16
C ALA A 695 -21.68 -16.87 -1.21
N ASN A 696 -21.54 -18.09 -1.75
CA ASN A 696 -20.64 -18.40 -2.85
C ASN A 696 -19.15 -18.20 -2.52
N VAL A 697 -18.74 -18.31 -1.25
CA VAL A 697 -17.33 -18.34 -0.84
C VAL A 697 -16.97 -19.75 -0.37
N VAL A 698 -16.03 -20.40 -1.05
CA VAL A 698 -15.66 -21.80 -0.77
C VAL A 698 -14.81 -21.92 0.50
N VAL A 699 -13.94 -20.95 0.75
CA VAL A 699 -13.01 -20.93 1.88
C VAL A 699 -12.94 -19.54 2.47
N ARG A 700 -13.12 -19.43 3.79
CA ARG A 700 -12.90 -18.19 4.53
C ARG A 700 -11.41 -18.12 4.90
N LEU A 701 -10.75 -17.07 4.46
CA LEU A 701 -9.34 -16.85 4.76
C LEU A 701 -9.16 -16.06 6.07
N LYS A 702 -8.01 -16.23 6.70
CA LYS A 702 -7.48 -15.32 7.72
C LYS A 702 -6.21 -14.71 7.15
N GLU A 703 -6.29 -13.43 6.81
CA GLU A 703 -5.18 -12.75 6.14
C GLU A 703 -3.98 -12.59 7.07
N ASP A 704 -2.81 -12.95 6.57
CA ASP A 704 -1.55 -13.08 7.33
C ASP A 704 -0.41 -12.25 6.72
N HIS A 705 -0.74 -11.22 5.94
CA HIS A 705 0.23 -10.36 5.28
C HIS A 705 -0.26 -8.90 5.25
N ASP A 706 0.56 -7.96 5.73
CA ASP A 706 0.33 -6.52 5.51
C ASP A 706 0.97 -6.13 4.17
N GLY A 707 0.14 -5.99 3.14
CA GLY A 707 0.57 -5.63 1.79
C GLY A 707 0.55 -4.13 1.54
N ALA A 708 -0.04 -3.72 0.41
CA ALA A 708 -0.30 -2.31 0.11
C ALA A 708 -1.24 -1.67 1.18
N GLU A 709 -2.17 -2.47 1.68
CA GLU A 709 -3.00 -2.17 2.85
C GLU A 709 -2.53 -3.07 4.02
N PRO A 710 -2.56 -2.60 5.29
CA PRO A 710 -2.41 -3.51 6.42
C PRO A 710 -3.57 -4.53 6.40
N CYS A 711 -3.37 -5.74 6.92
CA CYS A 711 -4.50 -6.66 7.01
C CYS A 711 -5.40 -6.31 8.20
N GLY A 712 -6.71 -6.61 8.10
CA GLY A 712 -7.67 -6.37 9.18
C GLY A 712 -7.28 -7.00 10.52
N ASN A 713 -6.64 -8.17 10.52
CA ASN A 713 -6.12 -8.82 11.73
C ASN A 713 -5.03 -7.98 12.43
N SER A 714 -4.06 -7.45 11.68
CA SER A 714 -3.00 -6.58 12.23
C SER A 714 -3.56 -5.32 12.87
N VAL A 715 -4.54 -4.69 12.22
CA VAL A 715 -5.19 -3.49 12.75
C VAL A 715 -6.08 -3.82 13.95
N ALA A 716 -6.81 -4.93 13.91
CA ALA A 716 -7.64 -5.39 15.02
C ALA A 716 -6.84 -5.68 16.30
N ALA A 717 -5.64 -6.28 16.19
CA ALA A 717 -4.75 -6.48 17.34
C ALA A 717 -4.45 -5.14 18.05
N HIS A 718 -4.17 -4.10 17.26
CA HIS A 718 -3.90 -2.77 17.77
C HIS A 718 -5.14 -2.11 18.39
N ASN A 719 -6.31 -2.29 17.77
CA ASN A 719 -7.58 -1.75 18.28
C ASN A 719 -7.97 -2.38 19.61
N LEU A 720 -7.87 -3.70 19.73
CA LEU A 720 -8.18 -4.44 20.96
C LEU A 720 -7.32 -3.98 22.14
N LEU A 721 -6.02 -3.76 21.93
CA LEU A 721 -5.13 -3.23 22.98
C LEU A 721 -5.59 -1.85 23.45
N LEU A 722 -5.85 -0.93 22.52
CA LEU A 722 -6.26 0.44 22.86
C LEU A 722 -7.65 0.48 23.50
N LEU A 723 -8.63 -0.27 22.98
CA LEU A 723 -9.97 -0.35 23.56
C LEU A 723 -9.94 -0.98 24.96
N GLY A 724 -9.09 -1.99 25.17
CA GLY A 724 -8.83 -2.56 26.48
C GLY A 724 -8.35 -1.51 27.49
N ASP A 725 -7.44 -0.63 27.09
CA ASP A 725 -6.93 0.44 27.96
C ASP A 725 -7.97 1.55 28.22
N TYR A 726 -8.73 1.95 27.19
CA TYR A 726 -9.74 3.00 27.28
C TYR A 726 -10.92 2.61 28.18
N PHE A 727 -11.42 1.38 28.05
CA PHE A 727 -12.59 0.88 28.78
C PHE A 727 -12.24 0.05 30.02
N ALA A 728 -10.94 -0.20 30.26
CA ALA A 728 -10.44 -1.07 31.33
C ALA A 728 -11.06 -2.49 31.29
N GLU A 729 -11.30 -3.01 30.09
CA GLU A 729 -11.92 -4.30 29.86
C GLU A 729 -10.88 -5.37 29.50
N GLY A 730 -10.58 -6.27 30.44
CA GLY A 730 -9.56 -7.32 30.27
C GLY A 730 -9.83 -8.30 29.12
N ALA A 731 -11.09 -8.46 28.71
CA ALA A 731 -11.48 -9.33 27.62
C ALA A 731 -10.88 -8.89 26.27
N PHE A 732 -10.74 -7.59 26.02
CA PHE A 732 -10.10 -7.09 24.81
C PHE A 732 -8.60 -7.42 24.78
N HIS A 733 -7.89 -7.24 25.90
CA HIS A 733 -6.48 -7.64 26.01
C HIS A 733 -6.28 -9.15 25.85
N GLU A 734 -7.17 -9.98 26.42
CA GLU A 734 -7.10 -11.43 26.22
C GLU A 734 -7.29 -11.80 24.75
N ARG A 735 -8.24 -11.15 24.06
CA ARG A 735 -8.46 -11.38 22.62
C ARG A 735 -7.28 -10.92 21.78
N ALA A 736 -6.65 -9.79 22.13
CA ALA A 736 -5.43 -9.33 21.47
C ALA A 736 -4.30 -10.35 21.60
N ARG A 737 -4.09 -10.92 22.79
CA ARG A 737 -3.09 -11.97 23.01
C ARG A 737 -3.36 -13.22 22.17
N LYS A 738 -4.60 -13.75 22.19
CA LYS A 738 -4.98 -14.90 21.33
C LYS A 738 -4.73 -14.64 19.85
N LEU A 739 -4.99 -13.41 19.38
CA LEU A 739 -4.74 -13.01 18.00
C LEU A 739 -3.24 -12.95 17.68
N LEU A 740 -2.42 -12.38 18.57
CA LEU A 740 -0.96 -12.36 18.43
C LEU A 740 -0.37 -13.78 18.45
N ASP A 741 -0.89 -14.64 19.31
CA ASP A 741 -0.48 -16.05 19.42
C ASP A 741 -0.78 -16.82 18.13
N TYR A 742 -1.96 -16.61 17.52
CA TYR A 742 -2.34 -17.24 16.25
C TYR A 742 -1.33 -16.96 15.13
N PHE A 743 -0.86 -15.72 15.01
CA PHE A 743 0.09 -15.32 13.96
C PHE A 743 1.56 -15.43 14.41
N SER A 744 1.83 -15.92 15.62
CA SER A 744 3.17 -15.94 16.20
C SER A 744 4.19 -16.74 15.38
N ASN A 745 3.72 -17.69 14.55
CA ASN A 745 4.53 -18.53 13.68
C ASN A 745 4.81 -17.93 12.29
N VAL A 746 4.19 -16.79 11.94
CA VAL A 746 4.51 -16.11 10.67
C VAL A 746 5.96 -15.64 10.72
N ALA A 747 6.76 -16.05 9.73
CA ALA A 747 8.17 -15.74 9.66
C ALA A 747 8.56 -15.28 8.24
N PRO A 748 9.28 -14.16 8.08
CA PRO A 748 9.72 -13.23 9.13
C PRO A 748 8.60 -12.30 9.62
N PHE A 749 8.23 -12.41 10.91
CA PHE A 749 7.03 -11.79 11.49
C PHE A 749 6.93 -10.28 11.24
N GLY A 750 7.93 -9.52 11.68
CA GLY A 750 7.90 -8.05 11.56
C GLY A 750 8.05 -7.51 10.14
N TYR A 751 8.40 -8.34 9.16
CA TYR A 751 8.48 -7.93 7.76
C TYR A 751 7.20 -8.25 6.98
N VAL A 752 6.55 -9.37 7.30
CA VAL A 752 5.29 -9.83 6.69
C VAL A 752 4.07 -9.19 7.35
N LEU A 753 4.10 -9.00 8.67
CA LEU A 753 3.04 -8.39 9.47
C LEU A 753 3.57 -7.17 10.27
N PRO A 754 4.14 -6.13 9.61
CA PRO A 754 4.68 -4.97 10.28
C PRO A 754 3.71 -4.26 11.23
N LYS A 755 2.42 -4.16 10.86
CA LYS A 755 1.41 -3.52 11.72
C LYS A 755 1.10 -4.39 12.94
N MET A 756 1.08 -5.71 12.79
CA MET A 756 0.92 -6.63 13.93
C MET A 756 2.14 -6.65 14.84
N MET A 757 3.36 -6.57 14.28
CA MET A 757 4.58 -6.42 15.07
C MET A 757 4.54 -5.15 15.92
N SER A 758 4.03 -4.05 15.38
CA SER A 758 3.80 -2.85 16.20
C SER A 758 2.84 -3.11 17.36
N ALA A 759 1.79 -3.92 17.18
CA ALA A 759 0.87 -4.28 18.26
C ALA A 759 1.54 -5.23 19.29
N ALA A 760 2.36 -6.18 18.84
CA ALA A 760 3.12 -7.06 19.72
C ALA A 760 4.10 -6.28 20.61
N LEU A 761 4.80 -5.29 20.04
CA LEU A 761 5.69 -4.39 20.78
C LEU A 761 4.94 -3.56 21.82
N MET A 762 3.73 -3.09 21.49
CA MET A 762 2.87 -2.37 22.45
C MET A 762 2.38 -3.26 23.59
N GLU A 763 2.19 -4.55 23.36
CA GLU A 763 1.82 -5.49 24.42
C GLU A 763 3.03 -5.84 25.31
N GLU A 764 4.22 -6.02 24.72
CA GLU A 764 5.45 -6.35 25.43
C GLU A 764 5.99 -5.20 26.30
N HIS A 765 5.99 -3.97 25.76
CA HIS A 765 6.60 -2.80 26.41
C HIS A 765 5.61 -1.90 27.16
N GLY A 766 4.33 -2.27 27.18
CA GLY A 766 3.29 -1.44 27.77
C GLY A 766 2.96 -0.19 26.94
N ARG A 767 2.04 0.62 27.45
CA ARG A 767 1.51 1.80 26.75
C ARG A 767 1.41 3.00 27.68
N ASP A 768 1.73 4.17 27.15
CA ASP A 768 1.61 5.43 27.87
C ASP A 768 0.17 5.95 27.81
N MET A 769 -0.40 6.22 28.98
CA MET A 769 -1.71 6.78 29.19
C MET A 769 -1.60 8.18 29.81
N PHE A 770 -2.11 9.17 29.10
CA PHE A 770 -2.15 10.57 29.51
C PHE A 770 -3.57 10.94 29.89
N ILE A 771 -3.77 11.25 31.17
CA ILE A 771 -5.07 11.62 31.71
C ILE A 771 -5.04 13.10 32.00
N VAL A 772 -5.81 13.89 31.26
CA VAL A 772 -5.96 15.32 31.47
C VAL A 772 -7.30 15.57 32.15
N ILE A 773 -7.27 16.14 33.35
CA ILE A 773 -8.47 16.55 34.09
C ILE A 773 -8.59 18.06 34.07
N GLY A 774 -9.77 18.57 33.71
CA GLY A 774 -10.07 20.00 33.67
C GLY A 774 -11.28 20.29 32.79
N PRO A 775 -11.97 21.42 33.01
CA PRO A 775 -13.04 21.85 32.10
C PRO A 775 -12.48 22.09 30.69
N GLU A 776 -13.31 21.94 29.67
CA GLU A 776 -12.96 22.38 28.31
C GLU A 776 -12.51 23.85 28.31
N GLY A 777 -11.36 24.12 27.68
CA GLY A 777 -10.76 25.44 27.60
C GLY A 777 -9.28 25.41 27.20
N ASP A 778 -8.72 26.59 26.97
CA ASP A 778 -7.38 26.74 26.38
C ASP A 778 -6.26 26.07 27.19
N GLN A 779 -6.34 26.12 28.52
CA GLN A 779 -5.34 25.50 29.40
C GLN A 779 -5.36 23.96 29.32
N THR A 780 -6.56 23.37 29.33
CA THR A 780 -6.75 21.92 29.15
C THR A 780 -6.29 21.49 27.77
N ASN A 781 -6.66 22.24 26.73
CA ASN A 781 -6.26 21.99 25.35
C ASN A 781 -4.73 22.08 25.18
N ALA A 782 -4.07 23.02 25.86
CA ALA A 782 -2.61 23.13 25.83
C ALA A 782 -1.92 21.88 26.42
N LEU A 783 -2.43 21.33 27.54
CA LEU A 783 -1.92 20.07 28.11
C LEU A 783 -2.12 18.89 27.16
N VAL A 784 -3.31 18.79 26.55
CA VAL A 784 -3.61 17.73 25.58
C VAL A 784 -2.70 17.85 24.35
N ASP A 785 -2.51 19.06 23.82
CA ASP A 785 -1.71 19.32 22.64
C ASP A 785 -0.21 19.09 22.89
N ALA A 786 0.29 19.33 24.10
CA ALA A 786 1.67 19.02 24.49
C ALA A 786 1.99 17.52 24.28
N VAL A 787 1.05 16.64 24.60
CA VAL A 787 1.19 15.18 24.41
C VAL A 787 1.07 14.80 22.94
N ARG A 788 0.05 15.34 22.25
CA ARG A 788 -0.26 15.02 20.85
C ARG A 788 0.85 15.41 19.87
N ASN A 789 1.73 16.32 20.31
CA ASN A 789 2.82 16.85 19.50
C ASN A 789 3.83 15.77 19.10
N PHE A 790 3.96 14.67 19.85
CA PHE A 790 4.98 13.65 19.63
C PHE A 790 4.43 12.39 18.96
N TYR A 791 5.32 11.65 18.26
CA TYR A 791 4.98 10.34 17.74
C TYR A 791 5.02 9.30 18.87
N ASN A 792 3.86 8.71 19.17
CA ASN A 792 3.74 7.58 20.09
C ASN A 792 2.68 6.59 19.55
N PRO A 793 3.09 5.38 19.13
CA PRO A 793 2.19 4.40 18.51
C PRO A 793 1.10 3.92 19.49
N GLY A 794 1.41 3.86 20.78
CA GLY A 794 0.52 3.39 21.85
C GLY A 794 -0.19 4.50 22.64
N LEU A 795 -0.14 5.76 22.21
CA LEU A 795 -0.66 6.92 22.94
C LEU A 795 -2.13 6.78 23.42
N VAL A 796 -2.40 6.66 24.71
CA VAL A 796 -3.78 6.73 25.21
C VAL A 796 -4.00 8.13 25.80
N VAL A 797 -4.99 8.89 25.30
CA VAL A 797 -5.33 10.22 25.85
C VAL A 797 -6.75 10.18 26.40
N VAL A 798 -6.92 10.49 27.67
CA VAL A 798 -8.22 10.56 28.33
C VAL A 798 -8.42 11.97 28.85
N HIS A 799 -9.48 12.63 28.39
CA HIS A 799 -9.92 13.89 28.97
C HIS A 799 -11.07 13.63 29.94
N LEU A 800 -10.91 14.08 31.18
CA LEU A 800 -11.93 14.03 32.22
C LEU A 800 -12.40 15.45 32.49
N ASP A 801 -13.55 15.83 31.92
CA ASP A 801 -14.19 17.11 32.23
C ASP A 801 -15.02 16.98 33.53
N PRO A 802 -14.67 17.67 34.62
CA PRO A 802 -15.44 17.61 35.88
C PRO A 802 -16.87 18.14 35.73
N THR A 803 -17.16 18.93 34.70
CA THR A 803 -18.48 19.49 34.39
C THR A 803 -19.37 18.53 33.59
N LYS A 804 -18.78 17.50 32.96
CA LYS A 804 -19.48 16.49 32.14
C LYS A 804 -19.19 15.05 32.62
N PRO A 805 -19.49 14.69 33.88
CA PRO A 805 -19.15 13.37 34.43
C PRO A 805 -19.83 12.19 33.73
N SER A 806 -20.97 12.41 33.07
CA SER A 806 -21.67 11.38 32.29
C SER A 806 -20.97 10.99 30.99
N GLU A 807 -19.99 11.79 30.54
CA GLU A 807 -19.22 11.51 29.32
C GLU A 807 -17.94 10.73 29.61
N HIS A 808 -17.61 10.49 30.89
CA HIS A 808 -16.42 9.76 31.28
C HIS A 808 -16.51 8.29 30.86
N LEU A 809 -15.40 7.76 30.36
CA LEU A 809 -15.28 6.37 29.93
C LEU A 809 -15.42 5.42 31.12
N ALA A 810 -16.05 4.26 30.87
CA ALA A 810 -16.21 3.22 31.88
C ALA A 810 -14.84 2.84 32.47
N GLY A 811 -14.74 2.83 33.81
CA GLY A 811 -13.52 2.45 34.52
C GLY A 811 -12.51 3.58 34.80
N LYS A 812 -12.65 4.77 34.21
CA LYS A 812 -11.78 5.94 34.47
C LYS A 812 -12.56 7.02 35.23
N LYS A 813 -12.57 6.93 36.57
CA LYS A 813 -13.35 7.83 37.44
C LYS A 813 -12.53 9.00 37.97
N LEU A 814 -13.20 10.13 38.18
CA LEU A 814 -12.66 11.33 38.87
C LEU A 814 -12.10 11.02 40.26
N ASP A 815 -12.55 9.95 40.93
CA ASP A 815 -12.06 9.62 42.27
C ASP A 815 -10.54 9.32 42.29
N ASN A 816 -9.98 8.92 41.14
CA ASN A 816 -8.57 8.55 40.99
C ASN A 816 -7.68 9.71 40.52
N PHE A 817 -8.25 10.80 39.98
CA PHE A 817 -7.50 11.90 39.36
C PHE A 817 -8.12 13.25 39.74
N LYS A 818 -7.31 14.23 40.15
CA LYS A 818 -7.81 15.51 40.66
C LYS A 818 -7.04 16.68 40.05
N MET A 819 -7.73 17.81 39.86
CA MET A 819 -7.06 19.07 39.57
C MET A 819 -6.18 19.49 40.75
N ILE A 820 -4.99 20.01 40.46
CA ILE A 820 -4.08 20.58 41.45
C ILE A 820 -4.29 22.07 41.49
N GLN A 821 -4.56 22.60 42.70
CA GLN A 821 -4.77 24.04 42.90
C GLN A 821 -5.84 24.61 41.95
N ASP A 822 -6.90 23.84 41.68
CA ASP A 822 -7.98 24.17 40.76
C ASP A 822 -7.55 24.44 39.30
N ALA A 823 -6.33 24.03 38.93
CA ALA A 823 -5.83 24.12 37.56
C ALA A 823 -5.99 22.80 36.79
N PRO A 824 -6.21 22.85 35.45
CA PRO A 824 -6.13 21.66 34.61
C PRO A 824 -4.82 20.91 34.86
N THR A 825 -4.91 19.59 34.96
CA THR A 825 -3.81 18.74 35.42
C THR A 825 -3.68 17.51 34.52
N ALA A 826 -2.45 17.20 34.11
CA ALA A 826 -2.11 16.00 33.36
C ALA A 826 -1.41 14.97 34.25
N TYR A 827 -1.78 13.70 34.07
CA TYR A 827 -1.15 12.55 34.68
C TYR A 827 -0.57 11.65 33.58
N ILE A 828 0.71 11.30 33.72
CA ILE A 828 1.39 10.37 32.82
C ILE A 828 1.44 9.01 33.52
N CYS A 829 0.77 8.01 32.96
CA CYS A 829 0.72 6.67 33.51
C CYS A 829 1.30 5.67 32.51
N HIS A 830 2.19 4.82 32.97
CA HIS A 830 2.77 3.72 32.19
C HIS A 830 2.40 2.41 32.90
N ASP A 831 1.71 1.50 32.20
CA ASP A 831 1.24 0.22 32.76
C ASP A 831 0.59 0.33 34.15
N LYS A 832 -0.37 1.26 34.26
CA LYS A 832 -1.15 1.55 35.48
C LYS A 832 -0.35 2.18 36.63
N VAL A 833 0.91 2.55 36.42
CA VAL A 833 1.72 3.32 37.37
C VAL A 833 1.83 4.76 36.89
N CYS A 834 1.36 5.71 37.68
CA CYS A 834 1.38 7.14 37.32
C CYS A 834 2.57 7.88 37.95
N GLN A 835 3.14 8.79 37.18
CA GLN A 835 4.14 9.75 37.65
C GLN A 835 3.47 10.91 38.42
N LEU A 836 4.29 11.86 38.89
CA LEU A 836 3.76 13.08 39.52
C LEU A 836 2.94 13.89 38.49
N PRO A 837 1.78 14.42 38.89
CA PRO A 837 0.94 15.25 38.04
C PRO A 837 1.58 16.59 37.67
N LEU A 838 1.25 17.08 36.48
CA LEU A 838 1.76 18.33 35.91
C LEU A 838 0.62 19.26 35.51
N THR A 839 0.78 20.56 35.76
CA THR A 839 -0.17 21.62 35.36
C THR A 839 0.38 22.53 34.26
N ASP A 840 1.68 22.42 33.96
CA ASP A 840 2.37 23.23 32.97
C ASP A 840 2.59 22.41 31.67
N PRO A 841 1.98 22.81 30.54
CA PRO A 841 2.15 22.15 29.25
C PRO A 841 3.60 22.05 28.75
N ASP A 842 4.44 23.06 29.04
CA ASP A 842 5.82 23.07 28.54
C ASP A 842 6.65 22.04 29.30
N ARG A 843 6.50 21.96 30.62
CA ARG A 843 7.11 20.89 31.42
C ARG A 843 6.60 19.50 31.05
N LEU A 844 5.31 19.37 30.75
CA LEU A 844 4.74 18.11 30.26
C LEU A 844 5.41 17.70 28.94
N ALA A 845 5.60 18.63 28.01
CA ALA A 845 6.31 18.35 26.77
C ALA A 845 7.78 17.98 27.01
N GLU A 846 8.47 18.64 27.93
CA GLU A 846 9.86 18.34 28.30
C GLU A 846 10.04 16.94 28.90
N GLU A 847 9.12 16.48 29.75
CA GLU A 847 9.16 15.12 30.34
C GLU A 847 8.95 14.02 29.29
N ILE A 848 8.15 14.29 28.26
CA ILE A 848 7.84 13.34 27.18
C ILE A 848 8.93 13.34 26.10
N LYS A 849 9.48 14.51 25.77
CA LYS A 849 10.37 14.75 24.62
C LYS A 849 11.54 13.77 24.49
N PRO A 850 12.33 13.42 25.53
CA PRO A 850 13.51 12.56 25.41
C PRO A 850 13.23 11.17 24.83
N LYS A 851 11.98 10.69 24.93
CA LYS A 851 11.56 9.39 24.41
C LYS A 851 11.09 9.44 22.96
N HIS A 852 10.67 10.61 22.45
CA HIS A 852 9.82 10.67 21.25
C HIS A 852 10.23 11.70 20.21
N LEU A 853 11.29 12.49 20.44
CA LEU A 853 11.78 13.45 19.45
C LEU A 853 13.23 13.16 19.08
N PHE A 854 13.48 13.09 17.77
CA PHE A 854 14.81 13.01 17.19
C PHE A 854 15.29 14.41 16.82
N ASP A 855 16.55 14.73 17.15
CA ASP A 855 17.17 15.96 16.65
C ASP A 855 17.65 15.76 15.21
N TYR A 856 16.80 16.13 14.26
CA TYR A 856 17.10 16.04 12.84
C TYR A 856 18.23 16.99 12.41
N THR A 857 18.37 18.14 13.08
CA THR A 857 19.41 19.11 12.77
C THR A 857 20.79 18.55 13.13
N GLU A 858 20.89 17.78 14.22
CA GLU A 858 22.12 17.06 14.57
C GLU A 858 22.47 15.97 13.54
N TYR A 859 21.48 15.34 12.91
CA TYR A 859 21.71 14.28 11.91
C TYR A 859 22.11 14.79 10.52
N GLU A 860 21.59 15.95 10.11
CA GLU A 860 21.98 16.57 8.83
C GLU A 860 23.42 17.14 8.86
N ASN A 861 23.89 17.58 10.04
CA ASN A 861 25.25 18.09 10.25
C ASN A 861 26.29 16.96 10.35
#